data_AF-A0A2D9DP94-F1
#
_entry.id   AF-A0A2D9DP94-F1
#
_cell.length_a   1.000
_cell.length_b   1.000
_cell.length_c   1.000
_cell.angle_alpha   90.00
_cell.angle_beta   90.00
_cell.angle_gamma   90.00
#
_symmetry.space_group_name_H-M   'P 1'
#
loop_
_entity.id
_entity.type
_entity.pdbx_description
1 polymer ?
#
loop_
_entity_poly.entity_id
_entity_poly.type
_entity_poly.pdbx_seq_one_letter_code
_entity_poly.pdbx_strand_id
1 'polypeptide(L)'
;MTRKRLLPIIHCNWLKSAKPFYLLVFILLLASPAQSQESPASIVFYYGPVDSVRELLSFDRVVVTPTQISDRQIAQLHKANIKVYGYLSVGEWDNSLGQVPGGSNVMTQNTAWNASVMDLRDNGWRDYLLSEAEALGNRGFDGLFLDTLDSYMLAPLSTAELDAQQVALIDMLDELSRNASDDSEVELILNRGFELISRLSFQPAAVVAESMINGYDAAFDSYSVRTAADTQWVTDRLREVQQAGIEAIVIDYLPSDRQQERVAAARRLVELGFTPYLSNGLLTDVGVSTVYPVPRRILAFYNGNQFLKKLSPCHRFLSVLIEYAGYVPECFDVNAIDSLHFDPAKYAGVVYWLAQSNYTSSALASFIEQVLQNQSVHSLFIGELPESRTLLENLHLQAAGNFQGNLSTNVNQLRYRMPTSTLNVTPRYILAPGVDSTDVSVKVEITDAQGAKGVGLMETSWGGIVTQSLTVQEMMGDRIRWSLDPFENILSLLRLPSIPVPDVTTESGQRILTAHIDGDGFPSIIYTGNRGFAAEEIRRQILERYPLPHTVSVIEAEVAPHGVYPQFSADLENIARQIFSLDHVEIASHTFSHPFYWDERIASGERVYGDSLEIPGYELDFDREVFGSVDYIERELIPAGSNKKVEVFLWSGSANPTADVIQKTHELGIYNVNGGNTYVVNSNFSIAQIYPHLNWYPTAVQVYAPLMNENLYTDLWTDNYNGYSRAVESFQLLGEPRRLKPISIYYHMYSGIYPASIRALQQVYDWAISQPVTPLYLSEFAARASSLYETGLARSIHNDSDAPVWLLASTGVRSLRIDAGAVPDADSVGLTGLNRGPDGTYISLAQPRATLSLAGDERLPPFGGDPYLQTANGQIEQWQWQGQELLIEVESHVPLEMTIVQATNCQLKQSDTQIDSQQSGATLNLASSSPGRFRLSLLCI
;
A
#
# COMPACT_ATOMS: atom_id res chain seq x y z
N MET A 1 -1.89 17.29 63.12
CA MET A 1 -3.36 17.32 63.02
C MET A 1 -3.83 18.76 63.15
N THR A 2 -4.97 19.06 62.51
CA THR A 2 -5.82 20.27 62.61
C THR A 2 -5.48 21.57 61.84
N ARG A 3 -6.50 22.00 61.07
CA ARG A 3 -6.75 23.27 60.38
C ARG A 3 -6.51 24.53 61.25
N LYS A 4 -6.21 25.68 60.62
CA LYS A 4 -7.11 26.86 60.52
C LYS A 4 -6.48 28.08 59.82
N ARG A 5 -7.34 28.82 59.10
CA ARG A 5 -7.20 30.13 58.42
C ARG A 5 -6.84 31.28 59.37
N LEU A 6 -6.29 32.37 58.82
CA LEU A 6 -6.62 33.79 59.13
C LEU A 6 -6.13 34.74 58.00
N LEU A 7 -6.96 35.75 57.70
CA LEU A 7 -6.83 36.93 56.81
C LEU A 7 -6.39 38.17 57.67
N PRO A 8 -6.29 39.43 57.16
CA PRO A 8 -5.49 40.05 56.07
C PRO A 8 -4.76 41.36 56.56
N ILE A 9 -4.21 42.18 55.63
CA ILE A 9 -4.35 43.68 55.51
C ILE A 9 -3.04 44.41 55.07
N ILE A 10 -3.08 44.89 53.82
CA ILE A 10 -2.80 46.24 53.26
C ILE A 10 -1.62 47.04 53.82
N HIS A 11 -0.72 47.48 52.91
CA HIS A 11 -0.29 48.89 52.79
C HIS A 11 0.06 49.23 51.33
N CYS A 12 -0.53 50.31 50.83
CA CYS A 12 -0.28 50.91 49.51
C CYS A 12 0.61 52.15 49.70
N ASN A 13 1.54 52.36 48.78
CA ASN A 13 2.62 53.35 48.87
C ASN A 13 2.52 54.38 47.73
N TRP A 14 2.99 55.59 48.02
CA TRP A 14 3.08 56.75 47.13
C TRP A 14 4.30 56.70 46.17
N LEU A 15 4.05 57.15 44.93
CA LEU A 15 4.90 57.90 43.98
C LEU A 15 6.45 57.91 44.11
N LYS A 16 7.14 57.56 43.00
CA LYS A 16 7.99 58.50 42.22
C LYS A 16 8.53 57.92 40.89
N SER A 17 8.23 58.66 39.81
CA SER A 17 9.08 59.04 38.66
C SER A 17 9.90 58.00 37.88
N ALA A 18 9.40 57.71 36.67
CA ALA A 18 10.07 57.86 35.36
C ALA A 18 11.48 57.28 35.15
N LYS A 19 11.52 56.02 34.69
CA LYS A 19 12.25 55.50 33.50
C LYS A 19 12.18 53.96 33.47
N PRO A 20 11.19 53.36 32.79
CA PRO A 20 11.43 52.09 32.10
C PRO A 20 10.75 51.97 30.71
N PHE A 21 10.14 53.03 30.19
CA PHE A 21 9.30 52.91 28.98
C PHE A 21 10.11 52.82 27.68
N TYR A 22 11.29 53.45 27.59
CA TYR A 22 12.14 53.38 26.39
C TYR A 22 12.93 52.09 26.25
N LEU A 23 13.14 51.33 27.34
CA LEU A 23 13.81 50.02 27.28
C LEU A 23 12.83 48.92 26.82
N LEU A 24 11.55 49.04 27.16
CA LEU A 24 10.52 48.08 26.73
C LEU A 24 10.20 48.19 25.24
N VAL A 25 10.18 49.41 24.68
CA VAL A 25 9.93 49.64 23.24
C VAL A 25 11.13 49.22 22.38
N PHE A 26 12.37 49.28 22.89
CA PHE A 26 13.55 48.79 22.16
C PHE A 26 13.71 47.26 22.23
N ILE A 27 13.15 46.59 23.25
CA ILE A 27 13.09 45.12 23.35
C ILE A 27 11.93 44.56 22.51
N LEU A 28 10.83 45.31 22.34
CA LEU A 28 9.70 44.93 21.47
C LEU A 28 9.98 45.15 19.96
N LEU A 29 11.02 45.90 19.58
CA LEU A 29 11.45 46.08 18.18
C LEU A 29 12.58 45.13 17.73
N LEU A 30 13.11 44.30 18.64
CA LEU A 30 14.08 43.23 18.33
C LEU A 30 13.49 41.82 18.43
N ALA A 31 12.23 41.71 18.84
CA ALA A 31 11.44 40.49 18.64
C ALA A 31 10.90 40.51 17.21
N SER A 32 11.77 40.23 16.24
CA SER A 32 11.28 39.69 14.97
C SER A 32 10.36 38.52 15.34
N PRO A 33 9.15 38.40 14.76
CA PRO A 33 8.47 37.12 14.83
C PRO A 33 9.50 36.10 14.36
N ALA A 34 9.78 35.09 15.17
CA ALA A 34 10.40 33.89 14.65
C ALA A 34 9.40 33.38 13.62
N GLN A 35 9.58 33.82 12.38
CA GLN A 35 8.90 33.28 11.24
C GLN A 35 9.33 31.82 11.28
N SER A 36 8.42 30.94 11.71
CA SER A 36 8.65 29.51 11.57
C SER A 36 8.92 29.32 10.10
N GLN A 37 10.20 29.12 9.76
CA GLN A 37 10.60 28.83 8.40
C GLN A 37 9.93 27.49 8.11
N GLU A 38 8.82 27.52 7.38
CA GLU A 38 8.14 26.29 6.96
C GLU A 38 9.19 25.41 6.30
N SER A 39 9.32 24.17 6.76
CA SER A 39 10.23 23.21 6.14
C SER A 39 9.89 23.12 4.65
N PRO A 40 10.89 23.12 3.76
CA PRO A 40 10.61 23.05 2.33
C PRO A 40 9.86 21.76 1.99
N ALA A 41 8.99 21.83 0.98
CA ALA A 41 8.31 20.67 0.44
C ALA A 41 9.33 19.61 0.02
N SER A 42 9.07 18.37 0.38
CA SER A 42 9.95 17.25 0.07
C SER A 42 10.00 16.95 -1.43
N ILE A 43 11.13 16.44 -1.90
CA ILE A 43 11.31 16.04 -3.31
C ILE A 43 12.16 14.77 -3.42
N VAL A 44 11.84 13.92 -4.39
CA VAL A 44 12.62 12.72 -4.74
C VAL A 44 13.07 12.79 -6.19
N PHE A 45 14.33 12.43 -6.46
CA PHE A 45 14.85 12.18 -7.81
C PHE A 45 15.10 10.67 -7.94
N TYR A 46 14.40 10.02 -8.87
CA TYR A 46 14.41 8.57 -9.02
C TYR A 46 14.51 8.16 -10.49
N TYR A 47 15.69 7.70 -10.91
CA TYR A 47 15.97 7.28 -12.29
C TYR A 47 15.94 5.76 -12.47
N GLY A 48 15.70 5.01 -11.39
CA GLY A 48 15.48 3.57 -11.45
C GLY A 48 14.09 3.19 -12.00
N PRO A 49 13.88 1.92 -12.40
CA PRO A 49 12.55 1.43 -12.78
C PRO A 49 11.54 1.57 -11.64
N VAL A 50 10.38 2.18 -11.92
CA VAL A 50 9.29 2.32 -10.93
C VAL A 50 8.41 1.07 -10.98
N ASP A 51 8.67 0.14 -10.08
CA ASP A 51 7.85 -1.07 -9.93
C ASP A 51 6.53 -0.80 -9.19
N SER A 52 6.53 0.18 -8.27
CA SER A 52 5.37 0.65 -7.50
C SER A 52 5.60 2.09 -7.04
N VAL A 53 4.53 2.86 -6.84
CA VAL A 53 4.61 4.24 -6.33
C VAL A 53 4.78 4.35 -4.81
N ARG A 54 4.77 3.22 -4.08
CA ARG A 54 4.62 3.22 -2.61
C ARG A 54 5.67 4.04 -1.87
N GLU A 55 6.94 4.02 -2.30
CA GLU A 55 7.96 4.86 -1.70
C GLU A 55 7.83 6.33 -2.16
N LEU A 56 7.51 6.55 -3.43
CA LEU A 56 7.32 7.88 -4.03
C LEU A 56 6.16 8.65 -3.41
N LEU A 57 5.12 7.94 -2.94
CA LEU A 57 3.99 8.51 -2.20
C LEU A 57 4.41 9.28 -0.93
N SER A 58 5.61 9.04 -0.43
CA SER A 58 6.14 9.69 0.77
C SER A 58 6.54 11.15 0.54
N PHE A 59 6.70 11.58 -0.71
CA PHE A 59 7.22 12.90 -1.06
C PHE A 59 6.09 13.82 -1.55
N ASP A 60 6.35 15.13 -1.60
CA ASP A 60 5.43 16.13 -2.15
C ASP A 60 5.63 16.31 -3.66
N ARG A 61 6.87 16.06 -4.13
CA ARG A 61 7.29 16.19 -5.52
C ARG A 61 8.16 14.99 -5.94
N VAL A 62 7.96 14.51 -7.16
CA VAL A 62 8.65 13.33 -7.72
C VAL A 62 9.25 13.68 -9.07
N VAL A 63 10.56 13.52 -9.22
CA VAL A 63 11.27 13.64 -10.50
C VAL A 63 11.66 12.23 -10.95
N VAL A 64 11.24 11.84 -12.15
CA VAL A 64 11.46 10.49 -12.69
C VAL A 64 11.87 10.50 -14.15
N THR A 65 12.58 9.45 -14.56
CA THR A 65 12.78 9.15 -15.98
C THR A 65 11.45 8.77 -16.62
N PRO A 66 10.95 9.49 -17.64
CA PRO A 66 9.58 9.28 -18.13
C PRO A 66 9.27 7.88 -18.64
N THR A 67 10.27 7.15 -19.15
CA THR A 67 10.11 5.78 -19.66
C THR A 67 10.07 4.73 -18.55
N GLN A 68 10.36 5.11 -17.31
CA GLN A 68 10.42 4.21 -16.15
C GLN A 68 9.16 4.26 -15.27
N ILE A 69 8.17 5.10 -15.62
CA ILE A 69 6.90 5.24 -14.93
C ILE A 69 5.73 5.12 -15.91
N SER A 70 4.67 4.42 -15.48
CA SER A 70 3.42 4.28 -16.24
C SER A 70 2.42 5.39 -15.94
N ASP A 71 1.50 5.63 -16.86
CA ASP A 71 0.46 6.66 -16.70
C ASP A 71 -0.48 6.34 -15.53
N ARG A 72 -0.71 5.04 -15.24
CA ARG A 72 -1.43 4.59 -14.05
C ARG A 72 -0.73 5.04 -12.75
N GLN A 73 0.60 4.91 -12.70
CA GLN A 73 1.39 5.31 -11.54
C GLN A 73 1.39 6.83 -11.36
N ILE A 74 1.46 7.60 -12.45
CA ILE A 74 1.32 9.07 -12.41
C ILE A 74 -0.06 9.45 -11.83
N ALA A 75 -1.13 8.86 -12.36
CA ALA A 75 -2.49 9.12 -11.86
C ALA A 75 -2.66 8.76 -10.38
N GLN A 76 -1.95 7.73 -9.89
CA GLN A 76 -1.96 7.36 -8.48
C GLN A 76 -1.21 8.37 -7.60
N LEU A 77 -0.08 8.91 -8.05
CA LEU A 77 0.62 10.00 -7.36
C LEU A 77 -0.27 11.26 -7.28
N HIS A 78 -0.98 11.59 -8.36
CA HIS A 78 -1.92 12.71 -8.39
C HIS A 78 -3.10 12.55 -7.43
N LYS A 79 -3.64 11.34 -7.28
CA LYS A 79 -4.68 11.05 -6.27
C LYS A 79 -4.22 11.37 -4.83
N ALA A 80 -2.91 11.35 -4.58
CA ALA A 80 -2.31 11.74 -3.32
C ALA A 80 -1.80 13.20 -3.30
N ASN A 81 -2.19 14.03 -4.29
CA ASN A 81 -1.76 15.42 -4.48
C ASN A 81 -0.23 15.60 -4.58
N ILE A 82 0.44 14.68 -5.28
CA ILE A 82 1.90 14.73 -5.52
C ILE A 82 2.17 15.25 -6.92
N LYS A 83 3.07 16.22 -7.05
CA LYS A 83 3.50 16.72 -8.37
C LYS A 83 4.56 15.81 -8.97
N VAL A 84 4.44 15.52 -10.27
CA VAL A 84 5.34 14.63 -11.01
C VAL A 84 6.04 15.40 -12.12
N TYR A 85 7.37 15.37 -12.13
CA TYR A 85 8.23 16.05 -13.08
C TYR A 85 8.97 15.03 -13.95
N GLY A 86 8.99 15.28 -15.25
CA GLY A 86 9.72 14.44 -16.21
C GLY A 86 11.16 14.91 -16.35
N TYR A 87 12.13 14.00 -16.25
CA TYR A 87 13.52 14.27 -16.62
C TYR A 87 13.65 14.56 -18.12
N LEU A 88 14.33 15.65 -18.48
CA LEU A 88 14.67 15.99 -19.86
C LEU A 88 16.10 16.58 -19.91
N SER A 89 17.01 15.90 -20.60
CA SER A 89 18.35 16.42 -20.89
C SER A 89 18.28 17.44 -22.03
N VAL A 90 18.62 18.70 -21.75
CA VAL A 90 18.48 19.81 -22.71
C VAL A 90 19.77 20.03 -23.51
N GLY A 91 20.93 19.92 -22.86
CA GLY A 91 22.25 20.16 -23.47
C GLY A 91 22.89 18.92 -24.10
N GLU A 92 22.39 17.72 -23.80
CA GLU A 92 23.03 16.47 -24.22
C GLU A 92 22.04 15.43 -24.76
N TRP A 93 22.51 14.64 -25.72
CA TRP A 93 21.87 13.42 -26.21
C TRP A 93 22.59 12.19 -25.65
N ASP A 94 21.85 11.28 -25.00
CA ASP A 94 22.39 9.99 -24.57
C ASP A 94 22.63 9.09 -25.80
N ASN A 95 23.90 8.76 -26.07
CA ASN A 95 24.28 7.95 -27.22
C ASN A 95 23.73 6.51 -27.14
N SER A 96 23.28 6.05 -25.97
CA SER A 96 22.64 4.75 -25.78
C SER A 96 21.28 4.64 -26.49
N LEU A 97 20.61 5.79 -26.70
CA LEU A 97 19.32 5.89 -27.39
C LEU A 97 19.44 5.76 -28.92
N GLY A 98 20.67 5.70 -29.44
CA GLY A 98 20.96 5.53 -30.85
C GLY A 98 21.35 6.83 -31.54
N GLN A 99 20.85 7.03 -32.76
CA GLN A 99 21.23 8.19 -33.59
C GLN A 99 20.58 9.47 -33.07
N VAL A 100 21.34 10.57 -33.10
CA VAL A 100 20.86 11.90 -32.75
C VAL A 100 19.60 12.25 -33.58
N PRO A 101 18.52 12.72 -32.94
CA PRO A 101 17.27 13.04 -33.62
C PRO A 101 17.46 14.16 -34.65
N GLY A 102 16.74 14.06 -35.77
CA GLY A 102 16.69 15.11 -36.80
C GLY A 102 18.00 15.39 -37.55
N GLY A 103 19.08 14.65 -37.29
CA GLY A 103 20.42 14.99 -37.81
C GLY A 103 21.00 16.26 -37.18
N SER A 104 20.55 16.57 -35.95
CA SER A 104 20.94 17.77 -35.20
C SER A 104 22.46 17.84 -34.99
N ASN A 105 22.98 19.06 -34.91
CA ASN A 105 24.42 19.29 -34.79
C ASN A 105 24.97 18.92 -33.40
N VAL A 106 26.07 18.18 -33.39
CA VAL A 106 26.83 17.81 -32.18
C VAL A 106 28.07 18.69 -32.08
N MET A 107 28.26 19.36 -30.94
CA MET A 107 29.39 20.25 -30.68
C MET A 107 30.63 19.48 -30.22
N THR A 108 30.46 18.57 -29.27
CA THR A 108 31.53 17.75 -28.69
C THR A 108 30.95 16.49 -28.04
N GLN A 109 31.81 15.65 -27.46
CA GLN A 109 31.41 14.43 -26.73
C GLN A 109 31.70 14.59 -25.24
N ASN A 110 30.73 14.22 -24.41
CA ASN A 110 30.90 14.04 -22.98
C ASN A 110 31.19 12.55 -22.69
N THR A 111 32.48 12.22 -22.60
CA THR A 111 32.92 10.83 -22.41
C THR A 111 32.59 10.26 -21.03
N ALA A 112 32.34 11.11 -20.03
CA ALA A 112 32.00 10.64 -18.68
C ALA A 112 30.62 9.98 -18.62
N TRP A 113 29.68 10.45 -19.46
CA TRP A 113 28.29 9.99 -19.48
C TRP A 113 27.88 9.33 -20.80
N ASN A 114 28.84 9.05 -21.70
CA ASN A 114 28.57 8.53 -23.05
C ASN A 114 27.50 9.36 -23.79
N ALA A 115 27.63 10.68 -23.76
CA ALA A 115 26.64 11.60 -24.31
C ALA A 115 27.25 12.55 -25.35
N SER A 116 26.42 12.99 -26.30
CA SER A 116 26.74 14.00 -27.30
C SER A 116 26.26 15.37 -26.83
N VAL A 117 27.16 16.36 -26.74
CA VAL A 117 26.80 17.74 -26.41
C VAL A 117 26.21 18.40 -27.66
N MET A 118 24.98 18.89 -27.54
CA MET A 118 24.18 19.38 -28.66
C MET A 118 24.37 20.89 -28.90
N ASP A 119 24.30 21.33 -30.16
CA ASP A 119 24.26 22.77 -30.49
C ASP A 119 22.86 23.32 -30.21
N LEU A 120 22.73 24.14 -29.16
CA LEU A 120 21.43 24.66 -28.71
C LEU A 120 20.80 25.67 -29.68
N ARG A 121 21.57 26.11 -30.70
CA ARG A 121 21.09 26.99 -31.78
C ARG A 121 20.48 26.19 -32.94
N ASP A 122 20.58 24.86 -32.90
CA ASP A 122 20.05 23.99 -33.94
C ASP A 122 18.52 23.87 -33.82
N ASN A 123 17.80 24.22 -34.89
CA ASN A 123 16.34 24.16 -34.89
C ASN A 123 15.82 22.73 -34.79
N GLY A 124 16.54 21.73 -35.33
CA GLY A 124 16.12 20.32 -35.24
C GLY A 124 16.18 19.81 -33.80
N TRP A 125 17.21 20.20 -33.06
CA TRP A 125 17.31 19.92 -31.62
C TRP A 125 16.22 20.66 -30.83
N ARG A 126 15.95 21.91 -31.20
CA ARG A 126 14.86 22.69 -30.57
C ARG A 126 13.51 22.02 -30.76
N ASP A 127 13.16 21.68 -31.99
CA ASP A 127 11.87 21.04 -32.32
C ASP A 127 11.71 19.70 -31.58
N TYR A 128 12.79 18.93 -31.47
CA TYR A 128 12.81 17.69 -30.68
C TYR A 128 12.46 17.93 -29.21
N LEU A 129 13.15 18.85 -28.53
CA LEU A 129 12.92 19.13 -27.10
C LEU A 129 11.49 19.63 -26.82
N LEU A 130 10.95 20.48 -27.69
CA LEU A 130 9.57 20.95 -27.59
C LEU A 130 8.56 19.81 -27.77
N SER A 131 8.81 18.91 -28.73
CA SER A 131 7.95 17.74 -28.96
C SER A 131 7.97 16.75 -27.79
N GLU A 132 9.13 16.54 -27.17
CA GLU A 132 9.25 15.70 -25.98
C GLU A 132 8.51 16.34 -24.79
N ALA A 133 8.68 17.65 -24.56
CA ALA A 133 7.95 18.36 -23.52
C ALA A 133 6.43 18.26 -23.69
N GLU A 134 5.92 18.44 -24.91
CA GLU A 134 4.49 18.27 -25.22
C GLU A 134 4.03 16.82 -24.96
N ALA A 135 4.81 15.82 -25.38
CA ALA A 135 4.51 14.41 -25.14
C ALA A 135 4.44 14.09 -23.63
N LEU A 136 5.32 14.67 -22.81
CA LEU A 136 5.28 14.54 -21.36
C LEU A 136 4.06 15.22 -20.74
N GLY A 137 3.73 16.45 -21.16
CA GLY A 137 2.51 17.12 -20.71
C GLY A 137 1.25 16.30 -21.00
N ASN A 138 1.15 15.73 -22.20
CA ASN A 138 0.03 14.87 -22.60
C ASN A 138 -0.08 13.55 -21.80
N ARG A 139 1.02 13.10 -21.19
CA ARG A 139 1.03 11.94 -20.28
C ARG A 139 0.66 12.29 -18.82
N GLY A 140 0.46 13.58 -18.52
CA GLY A 140 0.09 14.05 -17.19
C GLY A 140 1.26 14.44 -16.29
N PHE A 141 2.43 14.77 -16.83
CA PHE A 141 3.48 15.39 -16.02
C PHE A 141 3.11 16.84 -15.67
N ASP A 142 3.29 17.24 -14.41
CA ASP A 142 3.00 18.59 -13.91
C ASP A 142 4.10 19.62 -14.28
N GLY A 143 5.29 19.12 -14.64
CA GLY A 143 6.44 19.94 -14.96
C GLY A 143 7.63 19.15 -15.49
N LEU A 144 8.75 19.83 -15.68
CA LEU A 144 9.98 19.24 -16.22
C LEU A 144 11.17 19.51 -15.30
N PHE A 145 12.03 18.51 -15.16
CA PHE A 145 13.38 18.68 -14.61
C PHE A 145 14.38 18.71 -15.75
N LEU A 146 14.98 19.88 -15.96
CA LEU A 146 15.83 20.18 -17.11
C LEU A 146 17.30 20.04 -16.73
N ASP A 147 17.96 19.05 -17.33
CA ASP A 147 19.35 18.71 -17.05
C ASP A 147 20.31 19.23 -18.14
N THR A 148 21.61 19.14 -17.87
CA THR A 148 22.73 19.45 -18.79
C THR A 148 22.76 20.89 -19.31
N LEU A 149 22.23 21.83 -18.53
CA LEU A 149 22.15 23.26 -18.87
C LEU A 149 23.50 23.98 -18.91
N ASP A 150 24.59 23.33 -18.50
CA ASP A 150 25.97 23.84 -18.54
C ASP A 150 26.88 23.06 -19.50
N SER A 151 26.40 22.00 -20.16
CA SER A 151 27.22 21.11 -21.00
C SER A 151 27.87 21.78 -22.21
N TYR A 152 27.29 22.86 -22.74
CA TYR A 152 27.91 23.64 -23.82
C TYR A 152 29.28 24.21 -23.43
N MET A 153 29.56 24.36 -22.13
CA MET A 153 30.87 24.82 -21.62
C MET A 153 31.99 23.79 -21.82
N LEU A 154 31.67 22.52 -22.11
CA LEU A 154 32.65 21.49 -22.45
C LEU A 154 33.27 21.68 -23.84
N ALA A 155 32.59 22.43 -24.72
CA ALA A 155 33.09 22.74 -26.05
C ALA A 155 34.09 23.92 -26.01
N PRO A 156 35.15 23.91 -26.84
CA PRO A 156 36.13 24.99 -26.89
C PRO A 156 35.57 26.20 -27.68
N LEU A 157 34.69 26.97 -27.06
CA LEU A 157 33.98 28.10 -27.68
C LEU A 157 34.67 29.44 -27.47
N SER A 158 34.55 30.33 -28.45
CA SER A 158 34.84 31.76 -28.25
C SER A 158 33.75 32.41 -27.38
N THR A 159 34.05 33.58 -26.80
CA THR A 159 33.08 34.32 -25.96
C THR A 159 31.78 34.63 -26.70
N ALA A 160 31.84 34.92 -28.00
CA ALA A 160 30.65 35.21 -28.81
C ALA A 160 29.81 33.94 -29.09
N GLU A 161 30.47 32.81 -29.32
CA GLU A 161 29.76 31.52 -29.50
C GLU A 161 29.13 31.04 -28.19
N LEU A 162 29.82 31.26 -27.06
CA LEU A 162 29.30 30.95 -25.73
C LEU A 162 28.04 31.77 -25.42
N ASP A 163 28.07 33.10 -25.64
CA ASP A 163 26.87 33.93 -25.45
C ASP A 163 25.74 33.53 -26.41
N ALA A 164 26.05 33.15 -27.65
CA ALA A 164 25.05 32.65 -28.59
C ALA A 164 24.38 31.34 -28.13
N GLN A 165 25.14 30.42 -27.52
CA GLN A 165 24.57 29.21 -26.88
C GLN A 165 23.67 29.58 -25.70
N GLN A 166 24.11 30.51 -24.85
CA GLN A 166 23.32 30.96 -23.70
C GLN A 166 22.01 31.64 -24.12
N VAL A 167 22.03 32.50 -25.14
CA VAL A 167 20.82 33.14 -25.68
C VAL A 167 19.86 32.07 -26.21
N ALA A 168 20.35 31.12 -27.00
CA ALA A 168 19.50 30.06 -27.55
C ALA A 168 18.90 29.17 -26.46
N LEU A 169 19.66 28.89 -25.40
CA LEU A 169 19.18 28.15 -24.23
C LEU A 169 18.12 28.95 -23.46
N ILE A 170 18.34 30.24 -23.21
CA ILE A 170 17.35 31.10 -22.54
C ILE A 170 16.06 31.15 -23.36
N ASP A 171 16.16 31.36 -24.68
CA ASP A 171 15.00 31.38 -25.58
C ASP A 171 14.27 30.04 -25.60
N MET A 172 14.99 28.91 -25.46
CA MET A 172 14.40 27.59 -25.31
C MET A 172 13.65 27.44 -23.98
N LEU A 173 14.28 27.79 -22.86
CA LEU A 173 13.68 27.70 -21.53
C LEU A 173 12.42 28.58 -21.43
N ASP A 174 12.49 29.79 -21.98
CA ASP A 174 11.37 30.72 -22.10
C ASP A 174 10.21 30.17 -22.97
N GLU A 175 10.49 29.33 -23.96
CA GLU A 175 9.44 28.68 -24.76
C GLU A 175 8.85 27.48 -24.02
N LEU A 176 9.68 26.65 -23.41
CA LEU A 176 9.25 25.51 -22.57
C LEU A 176 8.37 25.97 -21.39
N SER A 177 8.64 27.14 -20.81
CA SER A 177 7.83 27.66 -19.71
C SER A 177 6.45 28.16 -20.15
N ARG A 178 6.24 28.41 -21.46
CA ARG A 178 5.01 29.01 -22.03
C ARG A 178 4.14 28.01 -22.79
N ASN A 179 4.61 26.79 -23.06
CA ASN A 179 3.97 25.90 -24.02
C ASN A 179 3.86 24.44 -23.53
N ALA A 180 2.63 24.01 -23.23
CA ALA A 180 2.09 22.67 -23.46
C ALA A 180 0.55 22.76 -23.28
N SER A 181 -0.17 22.87 -24.40
CA SER A 181 -1.62 22.60 -24.56
C SER A 181 -2.72 23.46 -23.89
N ASP A 182 -2.49 24.34 -22.92
CA ASP A 182 -3.50 25.32 -22.44
C ASP A 182 -2.80 26.49 -21.70
N ASP A 183 -3.50 27.61 -21.43
CA ASP A 183 -3.00 28.87 -20.78
C ASP A 183 -2.36 28.70 -19.35
N SER A 184 -1.90 27.51 -18.96
CA SER A 184 -1.18 27.21 -17.73
C SER A 184 0.34 27.19 -17.92
N GLU A 185 1.08 27.91 -17.05
CA GLU A 185 2.54 27.85 -17.00
C GLU A 185 3.03 26.46 -16.56
N VAL A 186 4.02 25.90 -17.28
CA VAL A 186 4.68 24.62 -16.93
C VAL A 186 5.75 24.88 -15.87
N GLU A 187 5.74 24.11 -14.78
CA GLU A 187 6.77 24.24 -13.74
C GLU A 187 8.10 23.65 -14.21
N LEU A 188 9.13 24.49 -14.29
CA LEU A 188 10.49 24.07 -14.65
C LEU A 188 11.39 24.04 -13.42
N ILE A 189 12.05 22.90 -13.19
CA ILE A 189 13.15 22.74 -12.24
C ILE A 189 14.43 22.65 -13.06
N LEU A 190 15.40 23.53 -12.78
CA LEU A 190 16.64 23.62 -13.56
C LEU A 190 17.79 22.95 -12.82
N ASN A 191 18.52 22.04 -13.45
CA ASN A 191 19.81 21.58 -12.92
C ASN A 191 20.90 22.59 -13.26
N ARG A 192 21.43 23.28 -12.25
CA ARG A 192 22.42 24.35 -12.39
C ARG A 192 21.92 25.49 -13.30
N GLY A 193 22.69 25.84 -14.34
CA GLY A 193 22.40 26.99 -15.21
C GLY A 193 22.47 28.35 -14.50
N PHE A 194 23.30 28.48 -13.46
CA PHE A 194 23.35 29.67 -12.59
C PHE A 194 23.55 30.98 -13.36
N GLU A 195 24.34 30.94 -14.44
CA GLU A 195 24.64 32.09 -15.29
C GLU A 195 23.42 32.61 -16.06
N LEU A 196 22.39 31.76 -16.22
CA LEU A 196 21.20 32.04 -17.02
C LEU A 196 20.10 32.71 -16.20
N ILE A 197 20.04 32.45 -14.90
CA ILE A 197 18.90 32.79 -14.02
C ILE A 197 18.54 34.27 -14.10
N SER A 198 19.52 35.16 -14.06
CA SER A 198 19.31 36.62 -14.11
C SER A 198 18.77 37.13 -15.45
N ARG A 199 18.79 36.30 -16.51
CA ARG A 199 18.38 36.63 -17.88
C ARG A 199 17.06 35.97 -18.29
N LEU A 200 16.51 35.06 -17.48
CA LEU A 200 15.23 34.40 -17.78
C LEU A 200 14.07 35.40 -17.69
N SER A 201 13.07 35.23 -18.55
CA SER A 201 11.85 36.06 -18.50
C SER A 201 10.82 35.55 -17.49
N PHE A 202 11.01 34.34 -16.98
CA PHE A 202 10.15 33.65 -16.02
C PHE A 202 10.95 33.24 -14.78
N GLN A 203 10.25 32.88 -13.72
CA GLN A 203 10.85 32.36 -12.49
C GLN A 203 10.71 30.83 -12.46
N PRO A 204 11.80 30.05 -12.52
CA PRO A 204 11.72 28.59 -12.38
C PRO A 204 11.23 28.21 -10.99
N ALA A 205 10.59 27.04 -10.88
CA ALA A 205 10.07 26.53 -9.62
C ALA A 205 11.20 26.27 -8.62
N ALA A 206 12.32 25.71 -9.09
CA ALA A 206 13.53 25.50 -8.31
C ALA A 206 14.78 25.41 -9.18
N VAL A 207 15.95 25.59 -8.56
CA VAL A 207 17.26 25.31 -9.15
C VAL A 207 18.00 24.29 -8.29
N VAL A 208 18.57 23.27 -8.93
CA VAL A 208 19.29 22.16 -8.32
C VAL A 208 20.80 22.36 -8.44
N ALA A 209 21.56 21.92 -7.43
CA ALA A 209 23.01 21.73 -7.53
C ALA A 209 23.42 20.30 -7.19
N GLU A 210 24.26 19.73 -8.07
CA GLU A 210 24.91 18.42 -7.91
C GLU A 210 26.44 18.57 -7.95
N SER A 211 27.20 18.35 -6.90
CA SER A 211 26.80 18.19 -5.49
C SER A 211 27.49 19.25 -4.63
N MET A 212 27.01 19.47 -3.41
CA MET A 212 27.50 20.53 -2.54
C MET A 212 28.57 20.03 -1.55
N ILE A 213 28.28 18.95 -0.81
CA ILE A 213 29.15 18.44 0.26
C ILE A 213 29.59 17.01 -0.08
N ASN A 214 28.65 16.13 -0.35
CA ASN A 214 28.90 14.71 -0.63
C ASN A 214 28.75 14.48 -2.14
N GLY A 215 29.87 14.23 -2.80
CA GLY A 215 29.95 13.98 -4.24
C GLY A 215 30.04 12.52 -4.59
N TYR A 216 29.70 12.25 -5.84
CA TYR A 216 29.86 10.96 -6.49
C TYR A 216 30.66 11.15 -7.78
N ASP A 217 31.55 10.20 -8.04
CA ASP A 217 32.30 10.09 -9.27
C ASP A 217 31.85 8.81 -10.00
N ALA A 218 31.07 8.98 -11.06
CA ALA A 218 30.51 7.89 -11.85
C ALA A 218 31.59 7.07 -12.60
N ALA A 219 32.75 7.66 -12.91
CA ALA A 219 33.81 6.94 -13.63
C ALA A 219 34.53 5.91 -12.75
N PHE A 220 34.56 6.16 -11.43
CA PHE A 220 35.20 5.28 -10.44
C PHE A 220 34.23 4.62 -9.47
N ASP A 221 32.92 4.84 -9.63
CA ASP A 221 31.87 4.40 -8.72
C ASP A 221 32.22 4.69 -7.25
N SER A 222 32.57 5.95 -6.97
CA SER A 222 33.14 6.32 -5.66
C SER A 222 32.52 7.58 -5.08
N TYR A 223 32.34 7.56 -3.76
CA TYR A 223 31.80 8.67 -2.98
C TYR A 223 32.95 9.49 -2.38
N SER A 224 32.82 10.82 -2.40
CA SER A 224 33.85 11.73 -1.90
C SER A 224 33.24 12.95 -1.21
N VAL A 225 34.01 13.61 -0.34
CA VAL A 225 33.63 14.91 0.24
C VAL A 225 34.24 16.01 -0.63
N ARG A 226 33.44 16.98 -1.04
CA ARG A 226 33.86 18.13 -1.84
C ARG A 226 34.83 19.02 -1.05
N THR A 227 35.68 19.77 -1.78
CA THR A 227 36.61 20.69 -1.12
C THR A 227 35.85 21.89 -0.54
N ALA A 228 36.42 22.53 0.49
CA ALA A 228 35.81 23.73 1.07
C ALA A 228 35.63 24.87 0.04
N ALA A 229 36.49 24.94 -0.97
CA ALA A 229 36.37 25.92 -2.05
C ALA A 229 35.17 25.61 -2.96
N ASP A 230 34.98 24.35 -3.35
CA ASP A 230 33.85 23.94 -4.19
C ASP A 230 32.52 24.11 -3.43
N THR A 231 32.47 23.67 -2.17
CA THR A 231 31.29 23.84 -1.31
C THR A 231 30.94 25.32 -1.15
N GLN A 232 31.93 26.19 -0.95
CA GLN A 232 31.69 27.63 -0.85
C GLN A 232 31.18 28.21 -2.17
N TRP A 233 31.76 27.81 -3.31
CA TRP A 233 31.31 28.27 -4.62
C TRP A 233 29.86 27.88 -4.90
N VAL A 234 29.47 26.64 -4.64
CA VAL A 234 28.07 26.18 -4.79
C VAL A 234 27.16 26.94 -3.82
N THR A 235 27.60 27.15 -2.57
CA THR A 235 26.85 27.94 -1.58
C THR A 235 26.54 29.34 -2.11
N ASP A 236 27.55 30.04 -2.63
CA ASP A 236 27.39 31.41 -3.12
C ASP A 236 26.40 31.46 -4.29
N ARG A 237 26.47 30.51 -5.23
CA ARG A 237 25.52 30.40 -6.35
C ARG A 237 24.09 30.11 -5.90
N LEU A 238 23.90 29.17 -4.97
CA LEU A 238 22.58 28.89 -4.43
C LEU A 238 22.02 30.05 -3.60
N ARG A 239 22.87 30.86 -2.97
CA ARG A 239 22.42 32.10 -2.31
C ARG A 239 21.96 33.15 -3.34
N GLU A 240 22.60 33.25 -4.49
CA GLU A 240 22.12 34.10 -5.60
C GLU A 240 20.74 33.63 -6.11
N VAL A 241 20.55 32.31 -6.26
CA VAL A 241 19.24 31.70 -6.59
C VAL A 241 18.17 32.13 -5.59
N GLN A 242 18.44 31.98 -4.29
CA GLN A 242 17.50 32.35 -3.23
C GLN A 242 17.20 33.85 -3.19
N GLN A 243 18.19 34.71 -3.50
CA GLN A 243 17.99 36.15 -3.61
C GLN A 243 17.07 36.54 -4.76
N ALA A 244 17.01 35.74 -5.82
CA ALA A 244 16.04 35.86 -6.90
C ALA A 244 14.64 35.31 -6.54
N GLY A 245 14.45 34.83 -5.29
CA GLY A 245 13.17 34.28 -4.81
C GLY A 245 12.92 32.83 -5.23
N ILE A 246 13.91 32.15 -5.81
CA ILE A 246 13.79 30.79 -6.34
C ILE A 246 14.22 29.78 -5.26
N GLU A 247 13.55 28.63 -5.20
CA GLU A 247 13.95 27.54 -4.32
C GLU A 247 15.30 26.94 -4.75
N ALA A 248 16.19 26.70 -3.79
CA ALA A 248 17.48 26.07 -4.00
C ALA A 248 17.47 24.64 -3.45
N ILE A 249 17.62 23.66 -4.35
CA ILE A 249 17.67 22.23 -4.03
C ILE A 249 19.12 21.75 -4.14
N VAL A 250 19.56 20.89 -3.21
CA VAL A 250 20.87 20.25 -3.25
C VAL A 250 20.69 18.74 -3.31
N ILE A 251 21.25 18.14 -4.36
CA ILE A 251 21.40 16.68 -4.46
C ILE A 251 22.83 16.33 -4.07
N ASP A 252 22.95 15.53 -3.02
CA ASP A 252 24.21 15.00 -2.49
C ASP A 252 24.16 13.47 -2.47
N TYR A 253 25.31 12.81 -2.51
CA TYR A 253 25.37 11.36 -2.70
C TYR A 253 26.03 10.63 -1.54
N LEU A 254 25.35 9.60 -1.03
CA LEU A 254 25.85 8.68 -0.03
C LEU A 254 25.29 7.27 -0.29
N PRO A 255 26.04 6.21 0.07
CA PRO A 255 25.57 4.83 -0.10
C PRO A 255 24.23 4.53 0.59
N SER A 256 23.44 3.63 -0.02
CA SER A 256 22.08 3.32 0.43
C SER A 256 22.00 2.61 1.78
N ASP A 257 23.06 1.91 2.18
CA ASP A 257 23.16 1.26 3.50
C ASP A 257 23.50 2.24 4.65
N ARG A 258 23.78 3.53 4.35
CA ARG A 258 24.12 4.57 5.34
C ARG A 258 22.98 5.54 5.63
N GLN A 259 21.77 5.02 5.88
CA GLN A 259 20.54 5.82 6.07
C GLN A 259 20.67 6.92 7.13
N GLN A 260 21.26 6.63 8.29
CA GLN A 260 21.41 7.63 9.36
C GLN A 260 22.34 8.79 8.95
N GLU A 261 23.37 8.50 8.16
CA GLU A 261 24.27 9.53 7.62
C GLU A 261 23.57 10.36 6.53
N ARG A 262 22.73 9.74 5.69
CA ARG A 262 21.86 10.45 4.74
C ARG A 262 20.90 11.41 5.45
N VAL A 263 20.28 10.98 6.55
CA VAL A 263 19.41 11.85 7.38
C VAL A 263 20.21 13.00 8.00
N ALA A 264 21.40 12.74 8.55
CA ALA A 264 22.25 13.78 9.12
C ALA A 264 22.71 14.81 8.08
N ALA A 265 23.09 14.36 6.88
CA ALA A 265 23.44 15.22 5.76
C ALA A 265 22.25 16.06 5.27
N ALA A 266 21.06 15.47 5.17
CA ALA A 266 19.84 16.19 4.82
C ALA A 266 19.51 17.30 5.83
N ARG A 267 19.57 17.00 7.14
CA ARG A 267 19.39 18.01 8.21
C ARG A 267 20.37 19.17 8.05
N ARG A 268 21.63 18.86 7.74
CA ARG A 268 22.68 19.88 7.55
C ARG A 268 22.37 20.83 6.38
N LEU A 269 21.84 20.32 5.27
CA LEU A 269 21.44 21.14 4.14
C LEU A 269 20.22 22.02 4.47
N VAL A 270 19.26 21.50 5.25
CA VAL A 270 18.12 22.31 5.73
C VAL A 270 18.57 23.44 6.65
N GLU A 271 19.53 23.20 7.54
CA GLU A 271 20.14 24.25 8.39
C GLU A 271 20.80 25.37 7.56
N LEU A 272 21.32 25.03 6.38
CA LEU A 272 21.87 26.00 5.44
C LEU A 272 20.78 26.74 4.65
N GLY A 273 19.52 26.30 4.76
CA GLY A 273 18.36 26.86 4.11
C GLY A 273 18.09 26.27 2.72
N PHE A 274 18.65 25.10 2.40
CA PHE A 274 18.43 24.43 1.11
C PHE A 274 17.49 23.22 1.27
N THR A 275 16.75 22.91 0.21
CA THR A 275 15.95 21.67 0.14
C THR A 275 16.88 20.49 -0.16
N PRO A 276 16.94 19.46 0.69
CA PRO A 276 17.87 18.36 0.52
C PRO A 276 17.28 17.24 -0.34
N TYR A 277 18.14 16.55 -1.06
CA TYR A 277 17.90 15.17 -1.49
C TYR A 277 19.20 14.35 -1.47
N LEU A 278 19.20 13.24 -0.74
CA LEU A 278 20.36 12.38 -0.53
C LEU A 278 20.08 10.97 -1.06
N SER A 279 20.75 10.54 -2.12
CA SER A 279 20.59 9.18 -2.67
C SER A 279 21.94 8.55 -3.08
N ASN A 280 21.90 7.37 -3.69
CA ASN A 280 23.05 6.75 -4.33
C ASN A 280 23.48 7.55 -5.57
N GLY A 281 24.71 7.33 -6.02
CA GLY A 281 25.34 8.10 -7.09
C GLY A 281 24.62 8.13 -8.45
N LEU A 282 23.74 7.15 -8.69
CA LEU A 282 22.98 7.00 -9.94
C LEU A 282 21.50 7.34 -9.79
N LEU A 283 21.06 7.76 -8.60
CA LEU A 283 19.66 8.09 -8.29
C LEU A 283 18.69 6.92 -8.56
N THR A 284 19.17 5.68 -8.49
CA THR A 284 18.37 4.45 -8.70
C THR A 284 17.79 3.87 -7.42
N ASP A 285 18.23 4.38 -6.27
CA ASP A 285 17.72 4.03 -4.96
C ASP A 285 16.90 5.19 -4.38
N VAL A 286 15.99 4.88 -3.46
CA VAL A 286 15.18 5.91 -2.82
C VAL A 286 15.99 6.64 -1.75
N GLY A 287 15.96 7.97 -1.82
CA GLY A 287 16.76 8.86 -0.99
C GLY A 287 16.05 9.47 0.23
N VAL A 288 16.73 10.44 0.83
CA VAL A 288 16.25 11.24 1.97
C VAL A 288 16.11 12.70 1.56
N SER A 289 14.94 13.28 1.76
CA SER A 289 14.67 14.72 1.65
C SER A 289 14.37 15.31 3.03
N THR A 290 13.46 16.28 3.16
CA THR A 290 12.86 16.67 4.46
C THR A 290 12.07 15.52 5.10
N VAL A 291 11.80 14.49 4.31
CA VAL A 291 11.19 13.23 4.71
C VAL A 291 11.96 12.07 4.11
N TYR A 292 11.79 10.87 4.66
CA TYR A 292 12.27 9.64 4.06
C TYR A 292 11.29 8.49 4.30
N PRO A 293 11.10 7.59 3.31
CA PRO A 293 10.22 6.45 3.46
C PRO A 293 10.67 5.52 4.57
N VAL A 294 9.69 4.89 5.23
CA VAL A 294 9.91 3.78 6.14
C VAL A 294 10.06 2.50 5.31
N PRO A 295 11.16 1.74 5.45
CA PRO A 295 11.30 0.46 4.75
C PRO A 295 10.17 -0.48 5.18
N ARG A 296 9.31 -0.86 4.23
CA ARG A 296 8.13 -1.70 4.49
C ARG A 296 8.12 -3.01 3.71
N ARG A 297 9.01 -3.18 2.73
CA ARG A 297 9.01 -4.38 1.90
C ARG A 297 9.69 -5.54 2.62
N ILE A 298 9.12 -6.74 2.48
CA ILE A 298 9.74 -7.99 2.88
C ILE A 298 9.94 -8.83 1.63
N LEU A 299 11.18 -8.92 1.16
CA LEU A 299 11.54 -9.74 0.01
C LEU A 299 11.50 -11.20 0.41
N ALA A 300 10.69 -12.02 -0.22
CA ALA A 300 10.56 -13.43 0.13
C ALA A 300 10.66 -14.30 -1.12
N PHE A 301 11.62 -15.21 -1.14
CA PHE A 301 11.89 -16.02 -2.33
C PHE A 301 10.96 -17.23 -2.40
N TYR A 302 10.53 -17.53 -3.63
CA TYR A 302 9.95 -18.81 -4.00
C TYR A 302 10.57 -19.33 -5.30
N ASN A 303 10.33 -20.59 -5.64
CA ASN A 303 10.80 -21.18 -6.89
C ASN A 303 9.64 -21.30 -7.90
N GLY A 304 9.64 -20.48 -8.95
CA GLY A 304 8.60 -20.47 -9.98
C GLY A 304 8.52 -21.74 -10.83
N ASN A 305 9.58 -22.56 -10.87
CA ASN A 305 9.54 -23.88 -11.50
C ASN A 305 8.78 -24.92 -10.67
N GLN A 306 8.52 -24.63 -9.39
CA GLN A 306 7.80 -25.53 -8.47
C GLN A 306 6.40 -25.03 -8.15
N PHE A 307 6.21 -23.71 -8.04
CA PHE A 307 4.95 -23.11 -7.62
C PHE A 307 4.58 -21.93 -8.52
N LEU A 308 3.29 -21.85 -8.86
CA LEU A 308 2.71 -20.55 -9.22
C LEU A 308 2.85 -19.61 -8.01
N LYS A 309 3.16 -18.32 -8.24
CA LYS A 309 3.34 -17.31 -7.19
C LYS A 309 2.26 -17.39 -6.10
N LYS A 310 0.98 -17.43 -6.51
CA LYS A 310 -0.21 -17.50 -5.65
C LYS A 310 -0.30 -18.75 -4.76
N LEU A 311 0.40 -19.83 -5.12
CA LEU A 311 0.45 -21.08 -4.37
C LEU A 311 1.74 -21.24 -3.55
N SER A 312 2.71 -20.34 -3.73
CA SER A 312 3.99 -20.40 -3.02
C SER A 312 3.81 -20.22 -1.51
N PRO A 313 4.69 -20.81 -0.67
CA PRO A 313 4.67 -20.58 0.78
C PRO A 313 4.78 -19.09 1.17
N CYS A 314 5.51 -18.30 0.36
CA CYS A 314 5.59 -16.85 0.52
C CYS A 314 4.21 -16.20 0.47
N HIS A 315 3.45 -16.45 -0.60
CA HIS A 315 2.14 -15.83 -0.79
C HIS A 315 1.10 -16.41 0.16
N ARG A 316 1.06 -17.74 0.27
CA ARG A 316 0.01 -18.45 0.99
C ARG A 316 0.08 -18.29 2.51
N PHE A 317 1.29 -18.23 3.08
CA PHE A 317 1.47 -18.29 4.53
C PHE A 317 2.15 -17.06 5.12
N LEU A 318 3.26 -16.58 4.52
CA LEU A 318 3.99 -15.43 5.08
C LEU A 318 3.25 -14.12 4.88
N SER A 319 2.61 -13.94 3.73
CA SER A 319 1.97 -12.67 3.37
C SER A 319 0.92 -12.24 4.39
N VAL A 320 0.16 -13.16 4.99
CA VAL A 320 -0.81 -12.85 6.07
C VAL A 320 -0.13 -12.23 7.29
N LEU A 321 1.04 -12.74 7.68
CA LEU A 321 1.78 -12.24 8.85
C LEU A 321 2.36 -10.86 8.56
N ILE A 322 2.90 -10.69 7.35
CA ILE A 322 3.54 -9.47 6.87
C ILE A 322 2.50 -8.34 6.73
N GLU A 323 1.36 -8.63 6.10
CA GLU A 323 0.21 -7.71 5.99
C GLU A 323 -0.26 -7.25 7.37
N TYR A 324 -0.49 -8.19 8.29
CA TYR A 324 -0.93 -7.88 9.65
C TYR A 324 0.04 -6.95 10.38
N ALA A 325 1.35 -7.11 10.15
CA ALA A 325 2.38 -6.26 10.74
C ALA A 325 2.50 -4.87 10.10
N GLY A 326 1.74 -4.59 9.03
CA GLY A 326 1.82 -3.35 8.26
C GLY A 326 2.92 -3.33 7.21
N TYR A 327 3.57 -4.45 6.94
CA TYR A 327 4.61 -4.58 5.93
C TYR A 327 4.03 -5.12 4.61
N VAL A 328 4.80 -5.05 3.54
CA VAL A 328 4.38 -5.43 2.18
C VAL A 328 5.17 -6.68 1.76
N PRO A 329 4.51 -7.83 1.54
CA PRO A 329 5.19 -9.02 1.08
C PRO A 329 5.52 -8.92 -0.41
N GLU A 330 6.77 -9.16 -0.74
CA GLU A 330 7.25 -9.21 -2.13
C GLU A 330 7.75 -10.62 -2.44
N CYS A 331 6.85 -11.46 -2.97
CA CYS A 331 7.19 -12.81 -3.39
C CYS A 331 7.93 -12.79 -4.73
N PHE A 332 9.24 -13.04 -4.69
CA PHE A 332 10.14 -12.98 -5.84
C PHE A 332 10.56 -14.38 -6.29
N ASP A 333 10.55 -14.63 -7.61
CA ASP A 333 11.00 -15.90 -8.18
C ASP A 333 12.53 -15.96 -8.16
N VAL A 334 13.08 -16.89 -7.38
CA VAL A 334 14.52 -17.09 -7.23
C VAL A 334 15.22 -17.40 -8.55
N ASN A 335 14.51 -17.91 -9.55
CA ASN A 335 15.08 -18.16 -10.88
C ASN A 335 15.42 -16.86 -11.65
N ALA A 336 14.92 -15.71 -11.19
CA ALA A 336 15.17 -14.39 -11.76
C ALA A 336 16.15 -13.54 -10.92
N ILE A 337 16.91 -14.16 -9.99
CA ILE A 337 17.78 -13.45 -9.04
C ILE A 337 18.78 -12.50 -9.72
N ASP A 338 19.28 -12.83 -10.92
CA ASP A 338 20.23 -11.98 -11.65
C ASP A 338 19.64 -10.64 -12.10
N SER A 339 18.30 -10.52 -12.12
CA SER A 339 17.57 -9.29 -12.46
C SER A 339 17.12 -8.48 -11.23
N LEU A 340 17.39 -8.97 -10.02
CA LEU A 340 16.96 -8.31 -8.79
C LEU A 340 17.81 -7.07 -8.50
N HIS A 341 17.20 -5.89 -8.56
CA HIS A 341 17.77 -4.67 -7.99
C HIS A 341 17.39 -4.57 -6.52
N PHE A 342 18.36 -4.75 -5.62
CA PHE A 342 18.12 -4.71 -4.17
C PHE A 342 18.53 -3.35 -3.58
N ASP A 343 17.53 -2.51 -3.32
CA ASP A 343 17.67 -1.25 -2.59
C ASP A 343 17.39 -1.48 -1.08
N PRO A 344 18.42 -1.51 -0.21
CA PRO A 344 18.23 -1.74 1.23
C PRO A 344 17.38 -0.68 1.92
N ALA A 345 17.15 0.50 1.30
CA ALA A 345 16.27 1.53 1.84
C ALA A 345 14.77 1.17 1.70
N LYS A 346 14.40 0.22 0.83
CA LYS A 346 13.02 -0.23 0.64
C LYS A 346 12.64 -1.42 1.53
N TYR A 347 13.62 -2.24 1.90
CA TYR A 347 13.39 -3.53 2.55
C TYR A 347 13.65 -3.49 4.05
N ALA A 348 12.70 -4.02 4.83
CA ALA A 348 12.87 -4.27 6.26
C ALA A 348 13.39 -5.68 6.56
N GLY A 349 13.27 -6.61 5.62
CA GLY A 349 13.75 -7.97 5.79
C GLY A 349 13.71 -8.81 4.52
N VAL A 350 14.43 -9.93 4.56
CA VAL A 350 14.51 -10.92 3.48
C VAL A 350 14.19 -12.31 4.04
N VAL A 351 13.35 -13.08 3.34
CA VAL A 351 12.96 -14.44 3.72
C VAL A 351 13.35 -15.45 2.67
N TYR A 352 14.01 -16.51 3.11
CA TYR A 352 14.40 -17.65 2.29
C TYR A 352 13.56 -18.86 2.71
N TRP A 353 12.48 -19.13 1.98
CA TRP A 353 11.68 -20.35 2.14
C TRP A 353 11.79 -21.21 0.88
N LEU A 354 12.98 -21.76 0.67
CA LEU A 354 13.38 -22.46 -0.53
C LEU A 354 13.78 -23.90 -0.25
N ALA A 355 13.70 -24.74 -1.28
CA ALA A 355 14.28 -26.07 -1.23
C ALA A 355 15.81 -25.97 -1.22
N GLN A 356 16.47 -26.98 -0.65
CA GLN A 356 17.92 -27.03 -0.51
C GLN A 356 18.67 -26.87 -1.84
N SER A 357 18.11 -27.40 -2.93
CA SER A 357 18.70 -27.33 -4.27
C SER A 357 18.82 -25.90 -4.82
N ASN A 358 17.96 -24.97 -4.38
CA ASN A 358 18.02 -23.57 -4.82
C ASN A 358 19.29 -22.85 -4.36
N TYR A 359 19.85 -23.23 -3.21
CA TYR A 359 21.08 -22.62 -2.66
C TYR A 359 22.36 -23.01 -3.40
N THR A 360 22.27 -23.80 -4.48
CA THR A 360 23.40 -24.11 -5.36
C THR A 360 23.71 -22.97 -6.36
N SER A 361 22.78 -22.02 -6.52
CA SER A 361 23.00 -20.82 -7.34
C SER A 361 24.04 -19.91 -6.70
N SER A 362 25.10 -19.58 -7.46
CA SER A 362 26.13 -18.63 -7.00
C SER A 362 25.57 -17.23 -6.79
N ALA A 363 24.64 -16.79 -7.66
CA ALA A 363 24.01 -15.48 -7.54
C ALA A 363 23.20 -15.36 -6.23
N LEU A 364 22.41 -16.40 -5.89
CA LEU A 364 21.68 -16.44 -4.62
C LEU A 364 22.63 -16.49 -3.42
N ALA A 365 23.69 -17.29 -3.49
CA ALA A 365 24.67 -17.38 -2.39
C ALA A 365 25.36 -16.03 -2.14
N SER A 366 25.81 -15.35 -3.19
CA SER A 366 26.40 -14.01 -3.09
C SER A 366 25.40 -12.97 -2.56
N PHE A 367 24.14 -13.05 -2.99
CA PHE A 367 23.09 -12.19 -2.46
C PHE A 367 22.85 -12.41 -0.95
N ILE A 368 22.77 -13.68 -0.51
CA ILE A 368 22.64 -14.01 0.92
C ILE A 368 23.81 -13.43 1.72
N GLU A 369 25.04 -13.59 1.25
CA GLU A 369 26.23 -13.04 1.92
C GLU A 369 26.18 -11.51 1.99
N GLN A 370 25.75 -10.83 0.93
CA GLN A 370 25.57 -9.39 0.89
C GLN A 370 24.53 -8.93 1.93
N VAL A 371 23.37 -9.59 2.01
CA VAL A 371 22.31 -9.22 2.96
C VAL A 371 22.72 -9.50 4.40
N LEU A 372 23.39 -10.63 4.69
CA LEU A 372 23.86 -10.95 6.05
C LEU A 372 24.91 -9.96 6.58
N GLN A 373 25.63 -9.26 5.69
CA GLN A 373 26.56 -8.19 6.06
C GLN A 373 25.87 -6.84 6.30
N ASN A 374 24.62 -6.69 5.85
CA ASN A 374 23.84 -5.46 6.03
C ASN A 374 23.21 -5.42 7.43
N GLN A 375 23.46 -4.35 8.18
CA GLN A 375 22.95 -4.20 9.56
C GLN A 375 21.50 -3.72 9.63
N SER A 376 20.95 -3.21 8.53
CA SER A 376 19.61 -2.60 8.46
C SER A 376 18.53 -3.56 7.97
N VAL A 377 18.90 -4.72 7.42
CA VAL A 377 17.96 -5.69 6.83
C VAL A 377 18.13 -7.05 7.49
N HIS A 378 17.05 -7.56 8.08
CA HIS A 378 17.08 -8.85 8.76
C HIS A 378 16.74 -10.03 7.84
N SER A 379 17.45 -11.15 7.99
CA SER A 379 17.26 -12.37 7.21
C SER A 379 16.54 -13.44 8.02
N LEU A 380 15.55 -14.10 7.40
CA LEU A 380 14.84 -15.24 7.98
C LEU A 380 14.91 -16.45 7.04
N PHE A 381 15.46 -17.56 7.53
CA PHE A 381 15.46 -18.83 6.80
C PHE A 381 14.36 -19.75 7.32
N ILE A 382 13.52 -20.29 6.43
CA ILE A 382 12.42 -21.18 6.77
C ILE A 382 12.53 -22.45 5.95
N GLY A 383 12.48 -23.60 6.62
CA GLY A 383 12.47 -24.90 5.95
C GLY A 383 13.85 -25.51 5.80
N GLU A 384 14.22 -25.80 4.56
CA GLU A 384 15.51 -26.39 4.22
C GLU A 384 16.60 -25.31 4.19
N LEU A 385 17.82 -25.68 4.62
CA LEU A 385 18.97 -24.78 4.67
C LEU A 385 20.04 -25.18 3.63
N PRO A 386 20.94 -24.25 3.26
CA PRO A 386 22.04 -24.53 2.35
C PRO A 386 22.90 -25.74 2.77
N GLU A 387 23.47 -26.48 1.81
CA GLU A 387 24.46 -27.53 2.09
C GLU A 387 25.90 -27.00 2.17
N SER A 388 26.16 -25.84 1.55
CA SER A 388 27.49 -25.23 1.55
C SER A 388 27.95 -25.00 2.98
N ARG A 389 29.09 -25.60 3.32
CA ARG A 389 29.70 -25.46 4.65
C ARG A 389 29.95 -24.00 5.01
N THR A 390 30.48 -23.21 4.07
CA THR A 390 30.75 -21.78 4.27
C THR A 390 29.48 -21.01 4.58
N LEU A 391 28.40 -21.26 3.84
CA LEU A 391 27.13 -20.57 4.06
C LEU A 391 26.48 -21.00 5.38
N LEU A 392 26.54 -22.29 5.74
CA LEU A 392 26.09 -22.76 7.05
C LEU A 392 26.89 -22.14 8.20
N GLU A 393 28.22 -22.01 8.06
CA GLU A 393 29.07 -21.35 9.05
C GLU A 393 28.72 -19.87 9.20
N ASN A 394 28.40 -19.16 8.11
CA ASN A 394 27.88 -17.78 8.15
C ASN A 394 26.52 -17.68 8.86
N LEU A 395 25.72 -18.76 8.82
CA LEU A 395 24.47 -18.89 9.57
C LEU A 395 24.67 -19.42 11.01
N HIS A 396 25.93 -19.54 11.48
CA HIS A 396 26.30 -20.11 12.79
C HIS A 396 25.94 -21.58 12.99
N LEU A 397 25.74 -22.33 11.92
CA LEU A 397 25.31 -23.73 11.94
C LEU A 397 26.33 -24.66 11.29
N GLN A 398 26.25 -25.94 11.65
CA GLN A 398 26.88 -27.04 10.94
C GLN A 398 25.88 -28.19 10.76
N ALA A 399 25.95 -28.88 9.62
CA ALA A 399 25.14 -30.06 9.36
C ALA A 399 25.61 -31.23 10.24
N ALA A 400 24.65 -31.98 10.80
CA ALA A 400 24.89 -33.06 11.75
C ALA A 400 24.11 -34.35 11.41
N GLY A 401 23.89 -34.61 10.13
CA GLY A 401 23.10 -35.75 9.64
C GLY A 401 21.60 -35.47 9.69
N ASN A 402 20.79 -36.51 9.89
CA ASN A 402 19.33 -36.41 9.95
C ASN A 402 18.79 -36.83 11.33
N PHE A 403 17.66 -36.28 11.74
CA PHE A 403 16.92 -36.78 12.90
C PHE A 403 16.31 -38.18 12.65
N GLN A 404 16.10 -38.95 13.71
CA GLN A 404 15.58 -40.32 13.63
C GLN A 404 14.37 -40.58 14.55
N GLY A 405 13.28 -41.10 13.99
CA GLY A 405 12.09 -41.52 14.77
C GLY A 405 11.24 -40.36 15.29
N ASN A 406 10.63 -40.53 16.46
CA ASN A 406 9.73 -39.52 17.03
C ASN A 406 10.50 -38.27 17.46
N LEU A 407 10.02 -37.10 17.02
CA LEU A 407 10.60 -35.82 17.40
C LEU A 407 9.86 -35.23 18.61
N SER A 408 10.63 -34.60 19.48
CA SER A 408 10.15 -33.85 20.65
C SER A 408 10.84 -32.50 20.72
N THR A 409 10.23 -31.54 21.40
CA THR A 409 10.79 -30.19 21.57
C THR A 409 10.96 -29.85 23.04
N ASN A 410 11.89 -28.94 23.35
CA ASN A 410 12.03 -28.36 24.68
C ASN A 410 10.87 -27.42 25.07
N VAL A 411 10.05 -26.99 24.11
CA VAL A 411 8.87 -26.16 24.37
C VAL A 411 7.63 -27.01 24.66
N ASN A 412 6.92 -26.67 25.73
CA ASN A 412 5.69 -27.36 26.16
C ASN A 412 4.41 -26.81 25.48
N GLN A 413 4.51 -25.69 24.75
CA GLN A 413 3.39 -24.96 24.14
C GLN A 413 3.32 -25.15 22.63
N LEU A 414 3.36 -26.39 22.17
CA LEU A 414 2.98 -26.66 20.79
C LEU A 414 1.45 -26.53 20.69
N ARG A 415 0.96 -25.64 19.80
CA ARG A 415 -0.48 -25.55 19.53
C ARG A 415 -1.01 -26.83 18.88
N TYR A 416 -0.15 -27.56 18.17
CA TYR A 416 -0.46 -28.82 17.49
C TYR A 416 0.71 -29.81 17.60
N ARG A 417 0.45 -31.11 17.50
CA ARG A 417 1.48 -32.15 17.71
C ARG A 417 2.61 -32.04 16.69
N MET A 418 3.85 -32.33 17.13
CA MET A 418 5.00 -32.51 16.23
C MET A 418 4.75 -33.66 15.24
N PRO A 419 5.34 -33.60 14.03
CA PRO A 419 5.22 -34.68 13.08
C PRO A 419 6.00 -35.91 13.59
N THR A 420 5.50 -37.09 13.27
CA THR A 420 6.28 -38.34 13.38
C THR A 420 7.22 -38.38 12.18
N SER A 421 8.55 -38.37 12.38
CA SER A 421 9.48 -38.56 11.25
C SER A 421 9.39 -40.01 10.76
N THR A 422 8.59 -40.24 9.72
CA THR A 422 8.50 -41.55 9.08
C THR A 422 9.30 -41.51 7.79
N LEU A 423 10.57 -41.98 7.87
CA LEU A 423 11.56 -42.22 6.81
C LEU A 423 12.61 -41.08 6.60
N ASN A 424 13.81 -41.26 7.17
CA ASN A 424 15.16 -40.84 6.71
C ASN A 424 15.47 -39.46 6.03
N VAL A 425 14.63 -38.41 6.09
CA VAL A 425 14.88 -37.16 5.31
C VAL A 425 14.66 -35.85 6.10
N THR A 426 14.88 -35.79 7.42
CA THR A 426 14.82 -34.51 8.17
C THR A 426 16.22 -34.05 8.58
N PRO A 427 16.85 -33.09 7.86
CA PRO A 427 18.18 -32.58 8.19
C PRO A 427 18.26 -32.04 9.62
N ARG A 428 19.34 -32.40 10.31
CA ARG A 428 19.65 -31.96 11.67
C ARG A 428 20.84 -31.00 11.61
N TYR A 429 20.63 -29.81 12.16
CA TYR A 429 21.66 -28.79 12.30
C TYR A 429 21.98 -28.56 13.78
N ILE A 430 23.24 -28.31 14.08
CA ILE A 430 23.71 -27.89 15.40
C ILE A 430 24.53 -26.61 15.25
N LEU A 431 24.78 -25.91 16.35
CA LEU A 431 25.65 -24.73 16.33
C LEU A 431 27.05 -25.10 15.83
N ALA A 432 27.62 -24.26 14.96
CA ALA A 432 28.98 -24.42 14.50
C ALA A 432 29.98 -24.27 15.67
N PRO A 433 31.17 -24.90 15.62
CA PRO A 433 32.17 -24.76 16.66
C PRO A 433 32.65 -23.31 16.77
N GLY A 434 32.75 -22.78 17.98
CA GLY A 434 33.28 -21.43 18.23
C GLY A 434 32.25 -20.29 18.11
N VAL A 435 30.97 -20.61 17.86
CA VAL A 435 29.87 -19.63 17.93
C VAL A 435 29.72 -19.13 19.36
N ASP A 436 29.69 -17.81 19.54
CA ASP A 436 29.43 -17.19 20.83
C ASP A 436 27.94 -17.31 21.18
N SER A 437 27.64 -17.93 22.32
CA SER A 437 26.27 -18.08 22.83
C SER A 437 25.57 -16.76 23.18
N THR A 438 26.27 -15.63 23.16
CA THR A 438 25.68 -14.30 23.39
C THR A 438 25.07 -13.69 22.13
N ASP A 439 25.49 -14.12 20.93
CA ASP A 439 24.98 -13.63 19.63
C ASP A 439 23.89 -14.55 19.04
N VAL A 440 23.69 -15.74 19.63
CA VAL A 440 22.76 -16.76 19.14
C VAL A 440 21.87 -17.30 20.27
N SER A 441 20.57 -17.30 20.05
CA SER A 441 19.57 -17.87 20.97
C SER A 441 18.74 -18.96 20.30
N VAL A 442 19.00 -20.23 20.65
CA VAL A 442 18.17 -21.37 20.20
C VAL A 442 16.91 -21.42 21.07
N LYS A 443 15.76 -20.97 20.54
CA LYS A 443 14.48 -20.97 21.29
C LYS A 443 13.84 -22.35 21.30
N VAL A 444 13.92 -23.07 20.17
CA VAL A 444 13.36 -24.41 20.04
C VAL A 444 14.48 -25.37 19.69
N GLU A 445 14.74 -26.30 20.60
CA GLU A 445 15.62 -27.45 20.42
C GLU A 445 14.76 -28.68 20.14
N ILE A 446 15.13 -29.42 19.10
CA ILE A 446 14.46 -30.66 18.70
C ILE A 446 15.31 -31.83 19.13
N THR A 447 14.69 -32.81 19.77
CA THR A 447 15.32 -34.06 20.21
C THR A 447 14.61 -35.24 19.56
N ASP A 448 15.39 -36.13 18.95
CA ASP A 448 14.88 -37.34 18.32
C ASP A 448 14.80 -38.53 19.29
N ALA A 449 14.35 -39.69 18.80
CA ALA A 449 14.12 -40.88 19.63
C ALA A 449 15.43 -41.48 20.20
N GLN A 450 16.58 -41.15 19.62
CA GLN A 450 17.91 -41.60 20.04
C GLN A 450 18.57 -40.56 20.97
N GLY A 451 17.91 -39.44 21.25
CA GLY A 451 18.42 -38.37 22.10
C GLY A 451 19.34 -37.38 21.37
N ALA A 452 19.42 -37.43 20.03
CA ALA A 452 20.18 -36.47 19.26
C ALA A 452 19.42 -35.14 19.20
N LYS A 453 20.14 -34.07 19.56
CA LYS A 453 19.61 -32.70 19.62
C LYS A 453 19.97 -31.91 18.37
N GLY A 454 19.11 -30.97 17.99
CA GLY A 454 19.37 -30.03 16.92
C GLY A 454 18.53 -28.77 17.02
N VAL A 455 18.89 -27.78 16.21
CA VAL A 455 18.21 -26.49 16.12
C VAL A 455 16.87 -26.66 15.40
N GLY A 456 15.79 -26.31 16.08
CA GLY A 456 14.47 -26.13 15.49
C GLY A 456 14.23 -24.68 15.09
N LEU A 457 14.44 -23.78 16.05
CA LEU A 457 14.26 -22.34 15.89
C LEU A 457 15.40 -21.59 16.57
N MET A 458 16.01 -20.65 15.85
CA MET A 458 17.15 -19.86 16.31
C MET A 458 16.95 -18.39 15.98
N GLU A 459 17.28 -17.53 16.94
CA GLU A 459 17.33 -16.07 16.80
C GLU A 459 18.79 -15.62 16.86
N THR A 460 19.14 -14.64 16.03
CA THR A 460 20.48 -14.05 15.90
C THR A 460 20.39 -12.52 15.75
N SER A 461 21.52 -11.83 15.77
CA SER A 461 21.57 -10.39 15.50
C SER A 461 21.09 -10.02 14.08
N TRP A 462 21.40 -10.85 13.08
CA TRP A 462 20.97 -10.66 11.68
C TRP A 462 19.55 -11.16 11.38
N GLY A 463 18.87 -11.85 12.30
CA GLY A 463 17.49 -12.30 12.13
C GLY A 463 17.24 -13.68 12.76
N GLY A 464 16.94 -14.70 11.94
CA GLY A 464 16.71 -16.04 12.49
C GLY A 464 16.48 -17.18 11.50
N ILE A 465 16.24 -18.36 12.08
CA ILE A 465 16.06 -19.62 11.36
C ILE A 465 14.90 -20.41 11.97
N VAL A 466 14.05 -20.99 11.12
CA VAL A 466 13.03 -22.00 11.44
C VAL A 466 13.26 -23.22 10.55
N THR A 467 13.67 -24.35 11.12
CA THR A 467 13.99 -25.54 10.31
C THR A 467 12.73 -26.30 9.87
N GLN A 468 12.85 -27.08 8.78
CA GLN A 468 11.76 -27.83 8.12
C GLN A 468 10.77 -28.52 9.07
N SER A 469 11.27 -29.11 10.14
CA SER A 469 10.47 -29.80 11.17
C SER A 469 9.45 -28.94 11.92
N LEU A 470 9.58 -27.61 11.90
CA LEU A 470 8.66 -26.65 12.54
C LEU A 470 7.82 -25.85 11.54
N THR A 471 7.98 -26.09 10.23
CA THR A 471 7.22 -25.39 9.19
C THR A 471 5.75 -25.83 9.16
N VAL A 472 4.99 -25.31 8.19
CA VAL A 472 3.59 -25.67 7.97
C VAL A 472 3.48 -27.17 7.66
N GLN A 473 2.55 -27.84 8.34
CA GLN A 473 2.26 -29.25 8.15
C GLN A 473 0.89 -29.43 7.50
N GLU A 474 0.85 -30.33 6.52
CA GLU A 474 -0.39 -30.85 5.95
C GLU A 474 -0.78 -32.15 6.66
N MET A 475 -2.03 -32.25 7.07
CA MET A 475 -2.60 -33.41 7.75
C MET A 475 -3.81 -33.94 6.99
N MET A 476 -4.26 -35.15 7.34
CA MET A 476 -5.44 -35.77 6.72
C MET A 476 -6.69 -34.87 6.78
N GLY A 477 -7.46 -34.87 5.69
CA GLY A 477 -8.68 -34.08 5.53
C GLY A 477 -8.40 -32.59 5.29
N ASP A 478 -7.40 -32.29 4.47
CA ASP A 478 -7.00 -30.93 4.03
C ASP A 478 -6.70 -29.95 5.17
N ARG A 479 -6.28 -30.48 6.32
CA ARG A 479 -5.97 -29.65 7.49
C ARG A 479 -4.52 -29.18 7.42
N ILE A 480 -4.34 -27.87 7.33
CA ILE A 480 -3.01 -27.25 7.24
C ILE A 480 -2.75 -26.45 8.51
N ARG A 481 -1.58 -26.64 9.14
CA ARG A 481 -1.26 -26.02 10.45
C ARG A 481 0.18 -25.59 10.59
N TRP A 482 0.39 -24.43 11.21
CA TRP A 482 1.69 -24.06 11.78
C TRP A 482 1.99 -24.88 13.03
N SER A 483 3.25 -25.31 13.21
CA SER A 483 3.67 -26.03 14.41
C SER A 483 3.72 -25.14 15.65
N LEU A 484 4.02 -23.85 15.47
CA LEU A 484 4.09 -22.80 16.48
C LEU A 484 3.11 -21.66 16.15
N ASP A 485 2.85 -20.75 17.09
CA ASP A 485 2.17 -19.49 16.72
C ASP A 485 3.12 -18.68 15.81
N PRO A 486 2.73 -18.40 14.56
CA PRO A 486 3.62 -17.76 13.59
C PRO A 486 3.86 -16.26 13.87
N PHE A 487 2.96 -15.57 14.58
CA PHE A 487 3.18 -14.17 14.96
C PHE A 487 4.25 -14.07 16.04
N GLU A 488 4.17 -14.92 17.06
CA GLU A 488 5.09 -14.86 18.21
C GLU A 488 6.47 -15.47 17.91
N ASN A 489 6.53 -16.49 17.04
CA ASN A 489 7.75 -17.30 16.87
C ASN A 489 8.41 -17.16 15.49
N ILE A 490 7.69 -16.70 14.46
CA ILE A 490 8.24 -16.65 13.09
C ILE A 490 8.41 -15.19 12.66
N LEU A 491 7.34 -14.40 12.72
CA LEU A 491 7.38 -12.98 12.36
C LEU A 491 8.35 -12.19 13.26
N SER A 492 8.44 -12.53 14.55
CA SER A 492 9.35 -11.89 15.51
C SER A 492 10.83 -12.03 15.13
N LEU A 493 11.22 -13.07 14.39
CA LEU A 493 12.60 -13.29 13.93
C LEU A 493 13.06 -12.28 12.88
N LEU A 494 12.12 -11.63 12.18
CA LEU A 494 12.43 -10.52 11.28
C LEU A 494 12.71 -9.21 12.03
N ARG A 495 12.47 -9.17 13.36
CA ARG A 495 12.74 -8.02 14.24
C ARG A 495 12.17 -6.70 13.70
N LEU A 496 10.99 -6.79 13.09
CA LEU A 496 10.33 -5.65 12.45
C LEU A 496 9.95 -4.57 13.47
N PRO A 497 10.34 -3.30 13.26
CA PRO A 497 9.87 -2.19 14.08
C PRO A 497 8.34 -2.08 14.08
N SER A 498 7.76 -1.62 15.20
CA SER A 498 6.36 -1.23 15.23
C SER A 498 6.16 0.04 14.39
N ILE A 499 5.16 0.00 13.51
CA ILE A 499 4.78 1.07 12.59
C ILE A 499 3.25 1.21 12.59
N PRO A 500 2.68 2.37 12.25
CA PRO A 500 1.27 2.46 11.90
C PRO A 500 0.95 1.50 10.75
N VAL A 501 -0.07 0.67 10.95
CA VAL A 501 -0.44 -0.42 10.03
C VAL A 501 -1.63 0.04 9.18
N PRO A 502 -1.49 0.24 7.86
CA PRO A 502 -2.64 0.42 6.98
C PRO A 502 -3.62 -0.74 7.11
N ASP A 503 -4.90 -0.43 7.34
CA ASP A 503 -5.93 -1.42 7.66
C ASP A 503 -7.10 -1.35 6.68
N VAL A 504 -7.45 -2.49 6.11
CA VAL A 504 -8.58 -2.66 5.17
C VAL A 504 -9.73 -3.44 5.80
N THR A 505 -9.69 -3.69 7.12
CA THR A 505 -10.74 -4.41 7.84
C THR A 505 -11.72 -3.48 8.56
N THR A 506 -11.40 -2.19 8.64
CA THR A 506 -12.13 -1.17 9.42
C THR A 506 -12.40 0.07 8.58
N GLU A 507 -13.58 0.65 8.77
CA GLU A 507 -13.97 1.94 8.21
C GLU A 507 -14.70 2.73 9.30
N SER A 508 -14.35 4.01 9.48
CA SER A 508 -15.01 4.90 10.45
C SER A 508 -15.10 4.31 11.86
N GLY A 509 -14.04 3.63 12.31
CA GLY A 509 -13.94 3.00 13.63
C GLY A 509 -14.68 1.67 13.80
N GLN A 510 -15.37 1.15 12.78
CA GLN A 510 -16.11 -0.12 12.85
C GLN A 510 -15.61 -1.14 11.82
N ARG A 511 -15.84 -2.43 12.07
CA ARG A 511 -15.41 -3.49 11.15
C ARG A 511 -16.24 -3.40 9.86
N ILE A 512 -15.59 -3.54 8.72
CA ILE A 512 -16.28 -3.51 7.42
C ILE A 512 -17.17 -4.76 7.28
N LEU A 513 -18.38 -4.55 6.73
CA LEU A 513 -19.29 -5.60 6.28
C LEU A 513 -19.50 -5.48 4.76
N THR A 514 -19.25 -6.56 4.02
CA THR A 514 -19.62 -6.68 2.61
C THR A 514 -20.53 -7.88 2.38
N ALA A 515 -21.36 -7.83 1.34
CA ALA A 515 -22.15 -8.96 0.87
C ALA A 515 -22.06 -9.06 -0.66
N HIS A 516 -21.67 -10.22 -1.18
CA HIS A 516 -21.63 -10.45 -2.62
C HIS A 516 -22.09 -11.84 -3.04
N ILE A 517 -22.63 -11.90 -4.26
CA ILE A 517 -23.27 -13.09 -4.81
C ILE A 517 -22.68 -13.39 -6.20
N ASP A 518 -22.04 -14.54 -6.31
CA ASP A 518 -21.59 -15.09 -7.60
C ASP A 518 -22.79 -15.63 -8.39
N GLY A 519 -22.72 -15.48 -9.72
CA GLY A 519 -23.82 -15.76 -10.63
C GLY A 519 -24.24 -17.24 -10.71
N ASP A 520 -23.48 -18.16 -10.15
CA ASP A 520 -23.62 -19.60 -10.32
C ASP A 520 -25.00 -20.15 -9.95
N GLY A 521 -25.60 -20.84 -10.91
CA GLY A 521 -26.86 -21.52 -10.71
C GLY A 521 -28.04 -20.55 -10.63
N PHE A 522 -27.93 -19.39 -11.28
CA PHE A 522 -29.02 -18.45 -11.50
C PHE A 522 -30.32 -19.14 -12.00
N PRO A 523 -30.27 -20.09 -12.98
CA PRO A 523 -31.46 -20.77 -13.50
C PRO A 523 -31.89 -22.00 -12.68
N SER A 524 -31.27 -22.26 -11.53
CA SER A 524 -31.59 -23.44 -10.72
C SER A 524 -33.05 -23.41 -10.23
N ILE A 525 -33.71 -24.57 -10.18
CA ILE A 525 -35.10 -24.67 -9.76
C ILE A 525 -35.20 -24.93 -8.25
N ILE A 526 -36.10 -24.23 -7.57
CA ILE A 526 -36.33 -24.40 -6.13
C ILE A 526 -36.84 -25.81 -5.78
N TYR A 527 -36.41 -26.33 -4.64
CA TYR A 527 -36.71 -27.70 -4.20
C TYR A 527 -38.19 -27.94 -3.86
N THR A 528 -38.95 -26.88 -3.53
CA THR A 528 -40.32 -26.97 -3.00
C THR A 528 -41.38 -27.38 -4.04
N GLY A 529 -40.98 -27.63 -5.29
CA GLY A 529 -41.86 -28.13 -6.36
C GLY A 529 -42.68 -27.06 -7.08
N ASN A 530 -42.64 -25.81 -6.63
CA ASN A 530 -43.12 -24.66 -7.41
C ASN A 530 -42.11 -24.36 -8.54
N ARG A 531 -42.59 -23.99 -9.74
CA ARG A 531 -41.74 -23.57 -10.88
C ARG A 531 -41.13 -22.18 -10.64
N GLY A 532 -40.27 -22.04 -9.65
CA GLY A 532 -39.51 -20.82 -9.35
C GLY A 532 -38.01 -21.03 -9.52
N PHE A 533 -37.30 -19.97 -9.91
CA PHE A 533 -35.84 -19.97 -10.02
C PHE A 533 -35.19 -19.56 -8.69
N ALA A 534 -34.00 -20.07 -8.42
CA ALA A 534 -33.22 -19.77 -7.21
C ALA A 534 -32.92 -18.27 -7.10
N ALA A 535 -32.59 -17.60 -8.21
CA ALA A 535 -32.36 -16.16 -8.24
C ALA A 535 -33.58 -15.34 -7.79
N GLU A 536 -34.80 -15.76 -8.12
CA GLU A 536 -36.03 -15.09 -7.66
C GLU A 536 -36.25 -15.29 -6.15
N GLU A 537 -35.92 -16.47 -5.62
CA GLU A 537 -35.99 -16.74 -4.18
C GLU A 537 -34.95 -15.91 -3.41
N ILE A 538 -33.71 -15.79 -3.92
CA ILE A 538 -32.68 -14.90 -3.36
C ILE A 538 -33.14 -13.44 -3.37
N ARG A 539 -33.68 -12.96 -4.51
CA ARG A 539 -34.21 -11.60 -4.63
C ARG A 539 -35.23 -11.30 -3.52
N ARG A 540 -36.23 -12.17 -3.36
CA ARG A 540 -37.31 -11.99 -2.37
C ARG A 540 -36.90 -12.20 -0.91
N GLN A 541 -36.15 -13.26 -0.63
CA GLN A 541 -35.91 -13.68 0.76
C GLN A 541 -34.68 -13.04 1.38
N ILE A 542 -33.75 -12.55 0.54
CA ILE A 542 -32.48 -11.98 0.98
C ILE A 542 -32.39 -10.52 0.54
N LEU A 543 -32.35 -10.23 -0.76
CA LEU A 543 -32.08 -8.86 -1.24
C LEU A 543 -33.17 -7.86 -0.84
N GLU A 544 -34.45 -8.21 -0.96
CA GLU A 544 -35.56 -7.34 -0.53
C GLU A 544 -35.72 -7.30 1.00
N ARG A 545 -35.25 -8.33 1.72
CA ARG A 545 -35.39 -8.44 3.17
C ARG A 545 -34.29 -7.69 3.92
N TYR A 546 -33.08 -7.67 3.38
CA TYR A 546 -31.90 -7.05 3.97
C TYR A 546 -31.41 -5.92 3.06
N PRO A 547 -31.86 -4.66 3.26
CA PRO A 547 -31.44 -3.50 2.47
C PRO A 547 -30.03 -3.04 2.89
N LEU A 548 -29.05 -3.90 2.61
CA LEU A 548 -27.61 -3.64 2.77
C LEU A 548 -26.99 -3.49 1.38
N PRO A 549 -25.81 -2.85 1.24
CA PRO A 549 -25.08 -2.89 -0.02
C PRO A 549 -24.75 -4.35 -0.39
N HIS A 550 -25.24 -4.80 -1.54
CA HIS A 550 -24.98 -6.10 -2.13
C HIS A 550 -24.32 -5.94 -3.49
N THR A 551 -23.27 -6.70 -3.77
CA THR A 551 -22.70 -6.81 -5.12
C THR A 551 -23.19 -8.10 -5.74
N VAL A 552 -23.92 -8.02 -6.84
CA VAL A 552 -24.61 -9.18 -7.43
C VAL A 552 -24.20 -9.36 -8.88
N SER A 553 -23.82 -10.58 -9.24
CA SER A 553 -23.39 -10.92 -10.58
C SER A 553 -24.27 -11.96 -11.27
N VAL A 554 -24.05 -12.11 -12.57
CA VAL A 554 -24.65 -13.14 -13.43
C VAL A 554 -23.57 -13.75 -14.32
N ILE A 555 -23.70 -15.05 -14.61
CA ILE A 555 -23.00 -15.68 -15.73
C ILE A 555 -23.86 -15.44 -16.96
N GLU A 556 -23.36 -14.71 -17.96
CA GLU A 556 -24.16 -14.34 -19.13
C GLU A 556 -24.73 -15.58 -19.83
N ALA A 557 -23.94 -16.63 -20.03
CA ALA A 557 -24.42 -17.84 -20.71
C ALA A 557 -25.51 -18.60 -19.95
N GLU A 558 -25.72 -18.35 -18.66
CA GLU A 558 -26.85 -18.95 -17.94
C GLU A 558 -28.18 -18.22 -18.19
N VAL A 559 -28.12 -16.92 -18.51
CA VAL A 559 -29.30 -16.05 -18.61
C VAL A 559 -29.64 -15.61 -20.05
N ALA A 560 -28.64 -15.58 -20.93
CA ALA A 560 -28.76 -15.02 -22.27
C ALA A 560 -29.44 -15.97 -23.28
N PRO A 561 -30.07 -15.44 -24.34
CA PRO A 561 -30.75 -16.26 -25.36
C PRO A 561 -29.79 -17.05 -26.25
N HIS A 562 -28.51 -16.67 -26.27
CA HIS A 562 -27.41 -17.40 -26.92
C HIS A 562 -26.61 -18.29 -25.95
N GLY A 563 -27.11 -18.48 -24.73
CA GLY A 563 -26.49 -19.28 -23.69
C GLY A 563 -26.96 -20.74 -23.62
N VAL A 564 -26.80 -21.34 -22.45
CA VAL A 564 -27.10 -22.75 -22.14
C VAL A 564 -28.62 -23.00 -22.02
N TYR A 565 -29.40 -21.99 -21.61
CA TYR A 565 -30.83 -22.12 -21.33
C TYR A 565 -31.71 -21.12 -22.12
N PRO A 566 -31.66 -21.11 -23.46
CA PRO A 566 -32.35 -20.12 -24.29
C PRO A 566 -33.87 -20.09 -24.07
N GLN A 567 -34.48 -21.23 -23.72
CA GLN A 567 -35.92 -21.35 -23.45
C GLN A 567 -36.39 -20.61 -22.19
N PHE A 568 -35.49 -20.29 -21.27
CA PHE A 568 -35.80 -19.59 -20.02
C PHE A 568 -35.26 -18.16 -19.99
N SER A 569 -34.46 -17.77 -20.99
CA SER A 569 -33.73 -16.51 -21.02
C SER A 569 -34.61 -15.28 -20.74
N ALA A 570 -35.79 -15.17 -21.36
CA ALA A 570 -36.68 -14.03 -21.14
C ALA A 570 -37.09 -13.86 -19.67
N ASP A 571 -37.34 -14.97 -18.96
CA ASP A 571 -37.68 -14.94 -17.53
C ASP A 571 -36.44 -14.60 -16.68
N LEU A 572 -35.28 -15.18 -17.01
CA LEU A 572 -34.03 -15.01 -16.27
C LEU A 572 -33.47 -13.58 -16.41
N GLU A 573 -33.46 -13.01 -17.61
CA GLU A 573 -33.08 -11.62 -17.83
C GLU A 573 -34.04 -10.66 -17.09
N ASN A 574 -35.34 -10.97 -17.07
CA ASN A 574 -36.31 -10.17 -16.33
C ASN A 574 -36.04 -10.21 -14.82
N ILE A 575 -35.68 -11.38 -14.25
CA ILE A 575 -35.26 -11.48 -12.85
C ILE A 575 -33.98 -10.67 -12.61
N ALA A 576 -32.99 -10.76 -13.49
CA ALA A 576 -31.75 -9.99 -13.38
C ALA A 576 -32.02 -8.46 -13.39
N ARG A 577 -32.85 -7.96 -14.33
CA ARG A 577 -33.28 -6.55 -14.36
C ARG A 577 -33.97 -6.13 -13.06
N GLN A 578 -34.81 -6.98 -12.48
CA GLN A 578 -35.47 -6.70 -11.21
C GLN A 578 -34.48 -6.63 -10.05
N ILE A 579 -33.50 -7.55 -9.99
CA ILE A 579 -32.42 -7.51 -9.00
C ILE A 579 -31.60 -6.22 -9.15
N PHE A 580 -31.15 -5.89 -10.37
CA PHE A 580 -30.33 -4.71 -10.64
C PHE A 580 -31.08 -3.38 -10.46
N SER A 581 -32.42 -3.40 -10.46
CA SER A 581 -33.23 -2.23 -10.14
C SER A 581 -33.27 -1.86 -8.66
N LEU A 582 -32.85 -2.74 -7.74
CA LEU A 582 -32.85 -2.45 -6.29
C LEU A 582 -31.74 -1.45 -5.95
N ASP A 583 -32.05 -0.35 -5.25
CA ASP A 583 -31.11 0.75 -4.99
C ASP A 583 -29.82 0.31 -4.27
N HIS A 584 -29.92 -0.67 -3.38
CA HIS A 584 -28.80 -1.23 -2.61
C HIS A 584 -28.05 -2.39 -3.29
N VAL A 585 -28.27 -2.58 -4.60
CA VAL A 585 -27.55 -3.58 -5.41
C VAL A 585 -26.58 -2.90 -6.37
N GLU A 586 -25.29 -3.20 -6.18
CA GLU A 586 -24.20 -2.98 -7.12
C GLU A 586 -24.10 -4.14 -8.11
N ILE A 587 -23.83 -3.81 -9.37
CA ILE A 587 -23.86 -4.76 -10.48
C ILE A 587 -22.45 -5.27 -10.74
N ALA A 588 -22.33 -6.58 -10.88
CA ALA A 588 -21.08 -7.26 -11.21
C ALA A 588 -21.22 -8.21 -12.39
N SER A 589 -20.10 -8.49 -13.06
CA SER A 589 -20.01 -9.59 -14.03
C SER A 589 -19.43 -10.84 -13.37
N HIS A 590 -20.00 -12.00 -13.68
CA HIS A 590 -19.39 -13.31 -13.41
C HIS A 590 -19.11 -14.05 -14.73
N THR A 591 -18.57 -13.30 -15.69
CA THR A 591 -18.08 -13.78 -16.99
C THR A 591 -19.18 -14.18 -17.97
N PHE A 592 -18.74 -14.63 -19.16
CA PHE A 592 -19.63 -15.21 -20.15
C PHE A 592 -19.90 -16.69 -19.88
N SER A 593 -18.84 -17.51 -19.89
CA SER A 593 -18.95 -18.98 -19.88
C SER A 593 -18.63 -19.64 -18.55
N HIS A 594 -18.27 -18.85 -17.54
CA HIS A 594 -17.71 -19.32 -16.28
C HIS A 594 -16.45 -20.19 -16.49
N PRO A 595 -15.33 -19.57 -16.92
CA PRO A 595 -14.04 -20.24 -17.00
C PRO A 595 -13.66 -20.89 -15.66
N PHE A 596 -13.23 -22.16 -15.71
CA PHE A 596 -12.75 -22.87 -14.52
C PHE A 596 -11.30 -22.52 -14.17
N TYR A 597 -10.55 -22.03 -15.15
CA TYR A 597 -9.13 -21.67 -15.05
C TYR A 597 -8.84 -20.40 -15.85
N TRP A 598 -8.00 -19.53 -15.29
CA TRP A 598 -7.61 -18.25 -15.89
C TRP A 598 -6.11 -18.16 -16.15
N ASP A 599 -5.46 -19.32 -16.20
CA ASP A 599 -4.02 -19.45 -16.39
C ASP A 599 -3.77 -20.64 -17.32
N GLU A 600 -3.40 -20.34 -18.56
CA GLU A 600 -3.19 -21.35 -19.59
C GLU A 600 -2.08 -22.35 -19.25
N ARG A 601 -1.18 -22.00 -18.31
CA ARG A 601 -0.08 -22.86 -17.86
C ARG A 601 -0.56 -24.04 -17.02
N ILE A 602 -1.82 -24.03 -16.56
CA ILE A 602 -2.40 -25.15 -15.83
C ILE A 602 -2.51 -26.35 -16.76
N ALA A 603 -1.92 -27.47 -16.32
CA ALA A 603 -1.80 -28.67 -17.12
C ALA A 603 -3.17 -29.22 -17.52
N SER A 604 -3.29 -29.74 -18.75
CA SER A 604 -4.55 -30.28 -19.26
C SER A 604 -5.12 -31.42 -18.40
N GLY A 605 -4.26 -32.18 -17.72
CA GLY A 605 -4.68 -33.25 -16.79
C GLY A 605 -5.38 -32.75 -15.54
N GLU A 606 -5.22 -31.47 -15.19
CA GLU A 606 -5.92 -30.82 -14.07
C GLU A 606 -7.29 -30.27 -14.49
N ARG A 607 -7.56 -30.12 -15.81
CA ARG A 607 -8.81 -29.56 -16.37
C ARG A 607 -9.88 -30.63 -16.60
N VAL A 608 -10.23 -31.36 -15.54
CA VAL A 608 -11.12 -32.55 -15.62
C VAL A 608 -12.54 -32.21 -16.12
N TYR A 609 -12.99 -30.96 -15.95
CA TYR A 609 -14.32 -30.49 -16.37
C TYR A 609 -14.29 -29.65 -17.66
N GLY A 610 -13.16 -29.64 -18.39
CA GLY A 610 -12.95 -28.72 -19.51
C GLY A 610 -12.52 -27.32 -19.03
N ASP A 611 -12.64 -26.34 -19.93
CA ASP A 611 -12.19 -24.97 -19.68
C ASP A 611 -13.29 -24.07 -19.08
N SER A 612 -14.57 -24.38 -19.33
CA SER A 612 -15.74 -23.58 -18.95
C SER A 612 -17.05 -24.38 -19.11
N LEU A 613 -18.21 -23.76 -18.88
CA LEU A 613 -19.51 -24.36 -19.22
C LEU A 613 -19.59 -24.70 -20.71
N GLU A 614 -20.22 -25.83 -21.04
CA GLU A 614 -20.37 -26.27 -22.43
C GLU A 614 -21.37 -25.39 -23.20
N ILE A 615 -20.85 -24.45 -23.99
CA ILE A 615 -21.63 -23.52 -24.82
C ILE A 615 -21.46 -23.88 -26.29
N PRO A 616 -22.54 -24.11 -27.05
CA PRO A 616 -22.45 -24.50 -28.46
C PRO A 616 -21.65 -23.50 -29.32
N GLY A 617 -20.54 -23.98 -29.89
CA GLY A 617 -19.74 -23.21 -30.85
C GLY A 617 -18.82 -22.14 -30.23
N TYR A 618 -18.62 -22.17 -28.91
CA TYR A 618 -17.72 -21.26 -28.20
C TYR A 618 -16.40 -21.95 -27.83
N GLU A 619 -15.31 -21.23 -27.98
CA GLU A 619 -13.98 -21.56 -27.44
C GLU A 619 -13.58 -20.45 -26.48
N LEU A 620 -12.91 -20.80 -25.37
CA LEU A 620 -12.57 -19.84 -24.31
C LEU A 620 -11.74 -18.66 -24.85
N ASP A 621 -12.25 -17.45 -24.66
CA ASP A 621 -11.62 -16.20 -25.04
C ASP A 621 -11.75 -15.18 -23.89
N PHE A 622 -10.64 -14.83 -23.26
CA PHE A 622 -10.66 -13.92 -22.11
C PHE A 622 -11.15 -12.49 -22.43
N ASP A 623 -11.05 -12.01 -23.68
CA ASP A 623 -11.67 -10.74 -24.07
C ASP A 623 -13.19 -10.87 -24.09
N ARG A 624 -13.70 -11.99 -24.61
CA ARG A 624 -15.13 -12.28 -24.59
C ARG A 624 -15.66 -12.47 -23.16
N GLU A 625 -14.89 -13.12 -22.30
CA GLU A 625 -15.24 -13.34 -20.90
C GLU A 625 -15.28 -12.04 -20.10
N VAL A 626 -14.33 -11.13 -20.33
CA VAL A 626 -14.22 -9.88 -19.55
C VAL A 626 -15.03 -8.76 -20.19
N PHE A 627 -14.64 -8.29 -21.38
CA PHE A 627 -15.27 -7.14 -22.02
C PHE A 627 -16.69 -7.47 -22.50
N GLY A 628 -16.86 -8.63 -23.16
CA GLY A 628 -18.14 -9.00 -23.75
C GLY A 628 -19.25 -9.23 -22.72
N SER A 629 -18.93 -9.84 -21.59
CA SER A 629 -19.91 -10.07 -20.52
C SER A 629 -20.37 -8.78 -19.85
N VAL A 630 -19.44 -7.83 -19.66
CA VAL A 630 -19.75 -6.50 -19.13
C VAL A 630 -20.65 -5.74 -20.11
N ASP A 631 -20.30 -5.70 -21.41
CA ASP A 631 -21.14 -5.06 -22.44
C ASP A 631 -22.57 -5.64 -22.47
N TYR A 632 -22.70 -6.97 -22.41
CA TYR A 632 -24.00 -7.62 -22.37
C TYR A 632 -24.83 -7.20 -21.15
N ILE A 633 -24.23 -7.19 -19.96
CA ILE A 633 -24.94 -6.79 -18.74
C ILE A 633 -25.40 -5.34 -18.85
N GLU A 634 -24.50 -4.43 -19.26
CA GLU A 634 -24.82 -3.00 -19.38
C GLU A 634 -25.90 -2.72 -20.41
N ARG A 635 -25.89 -3.44 -21.53
CA ARG A 635 -26.85 -3.24 -22.62
C ARG A 635 -28.21 -3.88 -22.35
N GLU A 636 -28.23 -5.10 -21.83
CA GLU A 636 -29.44 -5.93 -21.80
C GLU A 636 -30.07 -6.02 -20.41
N LEU A 637 -29.27 -5.98 -19.34
CA LEU A 637 -29.73 -6.30 -17.98
C LEU A 637 -29.86 -5.08 -17.07
N ILE A 638 -29.20 -3.96 -17.38
CA ILE A 638 -29.41 -2.70 -16.66
C ILE A 638 -30.73 -2.07 -17.15
N PRO A 639 -31.69 -1.77 -16.25
CA PRO A 639 -32.96 -1.15 -16.65
C PRO A 639 -32.76 0.17 -17.40
N ALA A 640 -33.50 0.37 -18.49
CA ALA A 640 -33.43 1.60 -19.29
C ALA A 640 -33.69 2.85 -18.44
N GLY A 641 -32.82 3.85 -18.55
CA GLY A 641 -32.88 5.09 -17.77
C GLY A 641 -32.22 5.02 -16.38
N SER A 642 -31.67 3.86 -16.00
CA SER A 642 -30.77 3.73 -14.84
C SER A 642 -29.43 4.41 -15.12
N ASN A 643 -28.81 4.95 -14.07
CA ASN A 643 -27.44 5.47 -14.08
C ASN A 643 -26.43 4.44 -13.55
N LYS A 644 -26.87 3.23 -13.21
CA LYS A 644 -25.99 2.14 -12.78
C LYS A 644 -25.16 1.63 -13.95
N LYS A 645 -24.00 1.09 -13.62
CA LYS A 645 -23.08 0.40 -14.52
C LYS A 645 -22.49 -0.81 -13.81
N VAL A 646 -21.74 -1.64 -14.52
CA VAL A 646 -20.95 -2.69 -13.86
C VAL A 646 -19.79 -2.05 -13.12
N GLU A 647 -19.61 -2.38 -11.84
CA GLU A 647 -18.52 -1.82 -11.00
C GLU A 647 -17.49 -2.89 -10.58
N VAL A 648 -17.86 -4.18 -10.63
CA VAL A 648 -17.03 -5.29 -10.15
C VAL A 648 -17.03 -6.47 -11.11
N PHE A 649 -15.86 -7.06 -11.31
CA PHE A 649 -15.66 -8.35 -11.96
C PHE A 649 -15.39 -9.42 -10.90
N LEU A 650 -16.23 -10.45 -10.84
CA LEU A 650 -16.09 -11.57 -9.91
C LEU A 650 -15.45 -12.75 -10.64
N TRP A 651 -14.25 -13.15 -10.23
CA TRP A 651 -13.53 -14.24 -10.90
C TRP A 651 -14.18 -15.60 -10.65
N SER A 652 -14.45 -16.34 -11.74
CA SER A 652 -15.06 -17.67 -11.73
C SER A 652 -14.06 -18.80 -11.46
N GLY A 653 -14.59 -19.97 -11.10
CA GLY A 653 -13.83 -21.21 -11.01
C GLY A 653 -12.69 -21.16 -9.97
N SER A 654 -11.47 -21.44 -10.42
CA SER A 654 -10.29 -21.37 -9.55
C SER A 654 -9.93 -19.94 -9.13
N ALA A 655 -10.56 -18.91 -9.74
CA ALA A 655 -10.35 -17.49 -9.47
C ALA A 655 -8.87 -17.09 -9.43
N ASN A 656 -8.15 -17.46 -10.49
CA ASN A 656 -6.70 -17.48 -10.48
C ASN A 656 -6.05 -16.78 -11.71
N PRO A 657 -6.52 -15.58 -12.09
CA PRO A 657 -6.10 -14.88 -13.30
C PRO A 657 -4.62 -14.51 -13.32
N THR A 658 -4.09 -14.37 -14.53
CA THR A 658 -2.79 -13.78 -14.79
C THR A 658 -2.87 -12.24 -14.76
N ALA A 659 -1.72 -11.57 -14.65
CA ALA A 659 -1.66 -10.11 -14.53
C ALA A 659 -2.27 -9.39 -15.76
N ASP A 660 -2.06 -9.92 -16.95
CA ASP A 660 -2.61 -9.42 -18.21
C ASP A 660 -4.14 -9.57 -18.29
N VAL A 661 -4.70 -10.65 -17.75
CA VAL A 661 -6.16 -10.83 -17.67
C VAL A 661 -6.77 -9.87 -16.64
N ILE A 662 -6.12 -9.66 -15.49
CA ILE A 662 -6.56 -8.66 -14.51
C ILE A 662 -6.54 -7.26 -15.12
N GLN A 663 -5.54 -6.92 -15.95
CA GLN A 663 -5.43 -5.62 -16.60
C GLN A 663 -6.66 -5.25 -17.45
N LYS A 664 -7.34 -6.25 -18.05
CA LYS A 664 -8.60 -6.03 -18.79
C LYS A 664 -9.70 -5.39 -17.92
N THR A 665 -9.75 -5.73 -16.64
CA THR A 665 -10.70 -5.10 -15.69
C THR A 665 -10.35 -3.64 -15.42
N HIS A 666 -9.07 -3.30 -15.41
CA HIS A 666 -8.60 -1.92 -15.26
C HIS A 666 -8.91 -1.08 -16.50
N GLU A 667 -8.82 -1.65 -17.70
CA GLU A 667 -9.19 -0.99 -18.96
C GLU A 667 -10.69 -0.62 -19.00
N LEU A 668 -11.54 -1.41 -18.33
CA LEU A 668 -12.95 -1.11 -18.11
C LEU A 668 -13.22 -0.11 -16.98
N GLY A 669 -12.21 0.22 -16.16
CA GLY A 669 -12.36 1.07 -14.98
C GLY A 669 -13.18 0.43 -13.86
N ILE A 670 -13.21 -0.91 -13.78
CA ILE A 670 -13.94 -1.68 -12.76
C ILE A 670 -12.97 -2.39 -11.80
N TYR A 671 -13.45 -2.71 -10.60
CA TYR A 671 -12.69 -3.50 -9.63
C TYR A 671 -12.82 -5.00 -9.90
N ASN A 672 -11.94 -5.82 -9.33
CA ASN A 672 -12.03 -7.28 -9.45
C ASN A 672 -11.84 -7.96 -8.10
N VAL A 673 -12.65 -8.99 -7.81
CA VAL A 673 -12.66 -9.73 -6.54
C VAL A 673 -12.85 -11.23 -6.81
N ASN A 674 -12.57 -12.05 -5.80
CA ASN A 674 -12.57 -13.53 -5.74
C ASN A 674 -11.17 -14.13 -5.83
N GLY A 675 -11.07 -15.39 -5.41
CA GLY A 675 -9.83 -16.05 -5.05
C GLY A 675 -9.49 -15.83 -3.58
N GLY A 676 -8.38 -16.44 -3.13
CA GLY A 676 -8.01 -16.47 -1.73
C GLY A 676 -8.90 -17.41 -0.93
N ASN A 677 -8.39 -18.58 -0.59
CA ASN A 677 -9.22 -19.65 -0.03
C ASN A 677 -9.27 -19.63 1.50
N THR A 678 -9.60 -18.46 2.09
CA THR A 678 -9.71 -18.32 3.54
C THR A 678 -10.93 -19.10 4.04
N TYR A 679 -10.70 -20.17 4.79
CA TYR A 679 -11.75 -20.97 5.42
C TYR A 679 -11.28 -21.45 6.80
N VAL A 680 -11.94 -20.97 7.85
CA VAL A 680 -11.63 -21.35 9.23
C VAL A 680 -12.89 -21.57 10.03
N VAL A 681 -12.91 -22.62 10.83
CA VAL A 681 -14.01 -22.96 11.73
C VAL A 681 -13.44 -23.48 13.05
N ASN A 682 -14.21 -23.50 14.14
CA ASN A 682 -13.69 -23.85 15.47
C ASN A 682 -13.02 -25.23 15.51
N SER A 683 -13.58 -26.20 14.78
CA SER A 683 -13.05 -27.58 14.73
C SER A 683 -11.76 -27.72 13.92
N ASN A 684 -11.39 -26.72 13.12
CA ASN A 684 -10.21 -26.74 12.26
C ASN A 684 -9.52 -25.37 12.14
N PHE A 685 -9.51 -24.55 13.18
CA PHE A 685 -8.85 -23.24 13.10
C PHE A 685 -7.33 -23.39 12.97
N SER A 686 -6.72 -22.67 12.02
CA SER A 686 -5.28 -22.41 11.97
C SER A 686 -5.01 -21.17 11.12
N ILE A 687 -4.00 -20.37 11.49
CA ILE A 687 -3.53 -19.23 10.70
C ILE A 687 -3.07 -19.68 9.29
N ALA A 688 -2.60 -20.92 9.14
CA ALA A 688 -2.16 -21.46 7.84
C ALA A 688 -3.30 -21.66 6.83
N GLN A 689 -4.57 -21.52 7.24
CA GLN A 689 -5.74 -21.59 6.35
C GLN A 689 -6.28 -20.21 5.96
N ILE A 690 -5.60 -19.14 6.36
CA ILE A 690 -5.96 -17.77 6.02
C ILE A 690 -5.10 -17.35 4.83
N TYR A 691 -5.73 -16.73 3.83
CA TYR A 691 -5.03 -16.15 2.68
C TYR A 691 -4.80 -14.63 2.90
N PRO A 692 -3.82 -14.02 2.22
CA PRO A 692 -3.63 -12.56 2.26
C PRO A 692 -4.85 -11.80 1.71
N HIS A 693 -4.85 -10.48 1.76
CA HIS A 693 -5.95 -9.67 1.23
C HIS A 693 -5.96 -9.57 -0.29
N LEU A 694 -4.80 -9.72 -0.93
CA LEU A 694 -4.65 -9.51 -2.35
C LEU A 694 -3.47 -10.28 -2.94
N ASN A 695 -3.43 -10.39 -4.26
CA ASN A 695 -2.27 -10.81 -5.04
C ASN A 695 -1.84 -9.65 -5.94
N TRP A 696 -0.68 -9.08 -5.62
CA TRP A 696 -0.15 -7.89 -6.27
C TRP A 696 0.85 -8.25 -7.38
N TYR A 697 0.75 -7.56 -8.50
CA TYR A 697 1.73 -7.51 -9.58
C TYR A 697 2.08 -6.04 -9.84
N PRO A 698 3.27 -5.73 -10.39
CA PRO A 698 3.60 -4.36 -10.79
C PRO A 698 2.56 -3.72 -11.72
N THR A 699 1.90 -4.52 -12.57
CA THR A 699 0.92 -4.03 -13.55
C THR A 699 -0.54 -4.24 -13.14
N ALA A 700 -0.83 -5.01 -12.10
CA ALA A 700 -2.18 -5.50 -11.80
C ALA A 700 -2.37 -5.91 -10.33
N VAL A 701 -3.60 -5.82 -9.82
CA VAL A 701 -3.92 -6.28 -8.46
C VAL A 701 -5.20 -7.10 -8.49
N GLN A 702 -5.11 -8.34 -7.98
CA GLN A 702 -6.28 -9.16 -7.70
C GLN A 702 -6.65 -9.02 -6.22
N VAL A 703 -7.84 -8.53 -5.92
CA VAL A 703 -8.36 -8.51 -4.54
C VAL A 703 -8.99 -9.87 -4.23
N TYR A 704 -8.67 -10.46 -3.08
CA TYR A 704 -9.26 -11.72 -2.66
C TYR A 704 -10.57 -11.51 -1.90
N ALA A 705 -11.46 -12.48 -2.02
CA ALA A 705 -12.62 -12.56 -1.14
C ALA A 705 -12.11 -12.73 0.31
N PRO A 706 -12.57 -11.93 1.28
CA PRO A 706 -12.07 -12.03 2.65
C PRO A 706 -12.32 -13.39 3.31
N LEU A 707 -13.40 -14.06 2.93
CA LEU A 707 -13.81 -15.39 3.39
C LEU A 707 -14.41 -16.17 2.22
N MET A 708 -14.25 -17.49 2.21
CA MET A 708 -14.83 -18.37 1.20
C MET A 708 -16.37 -18.39 1.22
N ASN A 709 -16.96 -18.66 0.06
CA ASN A 709 -18.38 -18.92 -0.13
C ASN A 709 -18.87 -20.21 0.57
N GLU A 710 -20.17 -20.49 0.48
CA GLU A 710 -20.84 -21.60 1.13
C GLU A 710 -20.40 -23.00 0.67
N ASN A 711 -19.67 -23.10 -0.43
CA ASN A 711 -19.31 -24.38 -1.05
C ASN A 711 -18.50 -25.27 -0.07
N LEU A 712 -17.51 -24.69 0.64
CA LEU A 712 -16.70 -25.43 1.63
C LEU A 712 -17.45 -25.72 2.94
N TYR A 713 -18.54 -25.00 3.22
CA TYR A 713 -19.36 -25.21 4.41
C TYR A 713 -20.42 -26.29 4.23
N THR A 714 -20.67 -26.71 2.98
CA THR A 714 -21.78 -27.61 2.56
C THR A 714 -21.27 -28.86 1.84
N ASP A 715 -20.01 -29.24 2.09
CA ASP A 715 -19.38 -30.41 1.45
C ASP A 715 -19.53 -30.39 -0.08
N LEU A 716 -19.18 -29.26 -0.69
CA LEU A 716 -19.31 -29.00 -2.12
C LEU A 716 -20.75 -29.07 -2.64
N TRP A 717 -21.70 -28.57 -1.85
CA TRP A 717 -23.15 -28.61 -2.13
C TRP A 717 -23.74 -30.03 -2.29
N THR A 718 -23.02 -31.07 -1.86
CA THR A 718 -23.48 -32.47 -1.94
C THR A 718 -24.35 -32.89 -0.75
N ASP A 719 -24.20 -32.24 0.40
CA ASP A 719 -25.00 -32.44 1.62
C ASP A 719 -25.03 -31.14 2.46
N ASN A 720 -25.57 -31.18 3.68
CA ASN A 720 -25.43 -30.12 4.68
C ASN A 720 -25.85 -28.73 4.20
N TYR A 721 -26.98 -28.61 3.50
CA TYR A 721 -27.46 -27.33 2.93
C TYR A 721 -27.69 -26.19 3.94
N ASN A 722 -27.62 -26.44 5.25
CA ASN A 722 -27.63 -25.42 6.31
C ASN A 722 -26.22 -25.03 6.83
N GLY A 723 -25.16 -25.64 6.29
CA GLY A 723 -23.80 -25.57 6.79
C GLY A 723 -23.20 -24.16 6.75
N TYR A 724 -23.66 -23.30 5.83
CA TYR A 724 -23.20 -21.91 5.73
C TYR A 724 -23.46 -21.07 6.99
N SER A 725 -24.41 -21.48 7.85
CA SER A 725 -24.59 -20.85 9.17
C SER A 725 -23.29 -20.79 10.01
N ARG A 726 -22.34 -21.70 9.74
CA ARG A 726 -21.03 -21.74 10.39
C ARG A 726 -20.06 -20.66 9.91
N ALA A 727 -20.37 -19.89 8.87
CA ALA A 727 -19.59 -18.70 8.49
C ALA A 727 -19.47 -17.69 9.66
N VAL A 728 -20.45 -17.66 10.57
CA VAL A 728 -20.38 -16.91 11.82
C VAL A 728 -19.17 -17.31 12.69
N GLU A 729 -18.82 -18.61 12.75
CA GLU A 729 -17.61 -19.06 13.44
C GLU A 729 -16.37 -18.42 12.82
N SER A 730 -16.31 -18.38 11.48
CA SER A 730 -15.20 -17.78 10.74
C SER A 730 -15.09 -16.28 11.02
N PHE A 731 -16.21 -15.56 11.00
CA PHE A 731 -16.22 -14.12 11.29
C PHE A 731 -15.71 -13.80 12.69
N GLN A 732 -16.05 -14.63 13.68
CA GLN A 732 -15.55 -14.49 15.05
C GLN A 732 -14.05 -14.76 15.15
N LEU A 733 -13.58 -15.90 14.60
CA LEU A 733 -12.17 -16.31 14.64
C LEU A 733 -11.22 -15.36 13.88
N LEU A 734 -11.74 -14.69 12.84
CA LEU A 734 -10.99 -13.71 12.04
C LEU A 734 -11.17 -12.27 12.56
N GLY A 735 -12.05 -12.06 13.54
CA GLY A 735 -12.27 -10.78 14.18
C GLY A 735 -11.49 -10.61 15.48
N GLU A 736 -11.30 -11.70 16.24
CA GLU A 736 -10.65 -11.69 17.56
C GLU A 736 -9.80 -12.96 17.80
N PRO A 737 -8.71 -12.90 18.58
CA PRO A 737 -8.17 -11.71 19.26
C PRO A 737 -7.39 -10.77 18.32
N ARG A 738 -7.21 -11.16 17.05
CA ARG A 738 -6.60 -10.35 16.00
C ARG A 738 -7.63 -10.13 14.90
N ARG A 739 -7.80 -8.90 14.45
CA ARG A 739 -8.70 -8.60 13.33
C ARG A 739 -7.92 -8.84 12.04
N LEU A 740 -8.14 -10.01 11.44
CA LEU A 740 -7.45 -10.45 10.24
C LEU A 740 -8.26 -10.22 8.97
N LYS A 741 -9.60 -10.16 9.06
CA LYS A 741 -10.48 -9.97 7.91
C LYS A 741 -11.71 -9.11 8.26
N PRO A 742 -12.31 -8.38 7.30
CA PRO A 742 -13.67 -7.85 7.45
C PRO A 742 -14.71 -8.99 7.58
N ILE A 743 -15.98 -8.64 7.78
CA ILE A 743 -17.10 -9.58 7.65
C ILE A 743 -17.50 -9.58 6.17
N SER A 744 -17.44 -10.74 5.51
CA SER A 744 -17.76 -10.90 4.09
C SER A 744 -18.77 -12.02 3.92
N ILE A 745 -20.02 -11.67 3.64
CA ILE A 745 -21.08 -12.62 3.29
C ILE A 745 -20.95 -12.92 1.80
N TYR A 746 -20.30 -14.02 1.47
CA TYR A 746 -20.07 -14.47 0.10
C TYR A 746 -20.83 -15.76 -0.15
N TYR A 747 -21.67 -15.81 -1.20
CA TYR A 747 -22.32 -17.05 -1.62
C TYR A 747 -22.72 -17.06 -3.10
N HIS A 748 -23.25 -18.19 -3.59
CA HIS A 748 -23.75 -18.31 -4.98
C HIS A 748 -25.29 -18.30 -5.09
N MET A 749 -25.81 -17.95 -6.26
CA MET A 749 -27.26 -17.90 -6.55
C MET A 749 -28.00 -19.22 -6.28
N TYR A 750 -27.35 -20.37 -6.51
CA TYR A 750 -27.95 -21.67 -6.20
C TYR A 750 -28.28 -21.87 -4.70
N SER A 751 -27.80 -21.01 -3.81
CA SER A 751 -28.22 -20.99 -2.41
C SER A 751 -29.73 -20.75 -2.23
N GLY A 752 -30.41 -20.24 -3.27
CA GLY A 752 -31.87 -20.13 -3.31
C GLY A 752 -32.63 -21.45 -3.50
N ILE A 753 -31.97 -22.56 -3.82
CA ILE A 753 -32.64 -23.84 -4.14
C ILE A 753 -33.37 -24.41 -2.92
N TYR A 754 -32.71 -24.47 -1.76
CA TYR A 754 -33.18 -25.20 -0.60
C TYR A 754 -33.71 -24.26 0.50
N PRO A 755 -34.85 -24.56 1.15
CA PRO A 755 -35.29 -23.81 2.33
C PRO A 755 -34.28 -23.83 3.49
N ALA A 756 -33.41 -24.85 3.56
CA ALA A 756 -32.36 -24.95 4.56
C ALA A 756 -31.24 -23.93 4.33
N SER A 757 -30.81 -23.71 3.08
CA SER A 757 -29.77 -22.73 2.74
C SER A 757 -30.26 -21.30 2.89
N ILE A 758 -31.50 -21.00 2.48
CA ILE A 758 -32.13 -19.68 2.76
C ILE A 758 -32.15 -19.37 4.26
N ARG A 759 -32.51 -20.35 5.10
CA ARG A 759 -32.50 -20.15 6.57
C ARG A 759 -31.08 -19.94 7.11
N ALA A 760 -30.09 -20.64 6.57
CA ALA A 760 -28.70 -20.43 6.95
C ALA A 760 -28.20 -19.03 6.56
N LEU A 761 -28.53 -18.55 5.35
CA LEU A 761 -28.24 -17.18 4.93
C LEU A 761 -28.89 -16.18 5.88
N GLN A 762 -30.19 -16.31 6.16
CA GLN A 762 -30.89 -15.41 7.10
C GLN A 762 -30.21 -15.36 8.48
N GLN A 763 -29.74 -16.50 9.01
CA GLN A 763 -28.97 -16.52 10.26
C GLN A 763 -27.65 -15.75 10.17
N VAL A 764 -26.93 -15.88 9.06
CA VAL A 764 -25.66 -15.18 8.82
C VAL A 764 -25.89 -13.67 8.72
N TYR A 765 -26.90 -13.24 7.95
CA TYR A 765 -27.27 -11.84 7.81
C TYR A 765 -27.75 -11.24 9.14
N ASP A 766 -28.67 -11.92 9.85
CA ASP A 766 -29.19 -11.47 11.15
C ASP A 766 -28.06 -11.29 12.18
N TRP A 767 -27.05 -12.17 12.17
CA TRP A 767 -25.88 -12.03 13.03
C TRP A 767 -24.99 -10.85 12.60
N ALA A 768 -24.73 -10.69 11.30
CA ALA A 768 -23.83 -9.66 10.80
C ALA A 768 -24.35 -8.24 11.07
N ILE A 769 -25.64 -7.99 10.84
CA ILE A 769 -26.26 -6.67 11.09
C ILE A 769 -26.41 -6.34 12.58
N SER A 770 -26.31 -7.35 13.46
CA SER A 770 -26.31 -7.12 14.91
C SER A 770 -24.94 -6.73 15.46
N GLN A 771 -23.90 -6.71 14.63
CA GLN A 771 -22.55 -6.29 15.01
C GLN A 771 -22.35 -4.79 14.75
N PRO A 772 -21.42 -4.12 15.45
CA PRO A 772 -20.99 -2.76 15.08
C PRO A 772 -20.16 -2.83 13.79
N VAL A 773 -20.80 -2.52 12.66
CA VAL A 773 -20.22 -2.61 11.32
C VAL A 773 -20.43 -1.35 10.49
N THR A 774 -19.55 -1.15 9.52
CA THR A 774 -19.74 -0.22 8.41
C THR A 774 -20.01 -1.02 7.14
N PRO A 775 -21.27 -1.10 6.67
CA PRO A 775 -21.60 -1.78 5.42
C PRO A 775 -21.05 -1.02 4.21
N LEU A 776 -20.36 -1.72 3.32
CA LEU A 776 -19.80 -1.19 2.08
C LEU A 776 -20.20 -2.05 0.89
N TYR A 777 -20.30 -1.44 -0.29
CA TYR A 777 -20.28 -2.19 -1.54
C TYR A 777 -18.93 -2.90 -1.70
N LEU A 778 -18.91 -3.98 -2.47
CA LEU A 778 -17.67 -4.73 -2.65
C LEU A 778 -16.62 -3.92 -3.41
N SER A 779 -17.02 -3.06 -4.35
CA SER A 779 -16.12 -2.13 -5.04
C SER A 779 -15.39 -1.18 -4.07
N GLU A 780 -16.08 -0.67 -3.06
CA GLU A 780 -15.52 0.25 -2.06
C GLU A 780 -14.49 -0.45 -1.16
N PHE A 781 -14.75 -1.71 -0.81
CA PHE A 781 -13.75 -2.56 -0.16
C PHE A 781 -12.57 -2.87 -1.11
N ALA A 782 -12.84 -3.23 -2.36
CA ALA A 782 -11.83 -3.56 -3.34
C ALA A 782 -10.92 -2.37 -3.67
N ALA A 783 -11.45 -1.15 -3.70
CA ALA A 783 -10.69 0.09 -3.82
C ALA A 783 -9.64 0.22 -2.71
N ARG A 784 -10.07 0.04 -1.45
CA ARG A 784 -9.18 0.06 -0.27
C ARG A 784 -8.12 -1.04 -0.38
N ALA A 785 -8.57 -2.29 -0.57
CA ALA A 785 -7.69 -3.45 -0.66
C ALA A 785 -6.65 -3.29 -1.78
N SER A 786 -7.04 -2.86 -2.97
CA SER A 786 -6.12 -2.70 -4.12
C SER A 786 -4.97 -1.73 -3.87
N SER A 787 -5.15 -0.76 -2.97
CA SER A 787 -4.16 0.24 -2.58
C SER A 787 -3.32 -0.15 -1.34
N LEU A 788 -3.61 -1.29 -0.69
CA LEU A 788 -2.99 -1.66 0.59
C LEU A 788 -1.46 -1.72 0.52
N TYR A 789 -0.92 -2.31 -0.55
CA TYR A 789 0.53 -2.43 -0.76
C TYR A 789 1.15 -1.13 -1.31
N GLU A 790 0.32 -0.16 -1.69
CA GLU A 790 0.70 1.11 -2.29
C GLU A 790 0.24 2.27 -1.42
N THR A 791 0.54 2.15 -0.12
CA THR A 791 0.37 3.22 0.87
C THR A 791 1.75 3.69 1.31
N GLY A 792 2.02 4.99 1.14
CA GLY A 792 3.24 5.64 1.60
C GLY A 792 3.24 5.82 3.11
N LEU A 793 4.39 5.53 3.72
CA LEU A 793 4.66 5.79 5.13
C LEU A 793 6.07 6.36 5.25
N ALA A 794 6.21 7.54 5.85
CA ALA A 794 7.47 8.25 5.95
C ALA A 794 7.73 8.81 7.35
N ARG A 795 8.99 9.16 7.57
CA ARG A 795 9.49 9.92 8.70
C ARG A 795 9.89 11.31 8.28
N SER A 796 9.70 12.29 9.15
CA SER A 796 10.35 13.59 9.03
C SER A 796 11.80 13.50 9.49
N ILE A 797 12.70 14.25 8.86
CA ILE A 797 14.09 14.38 9.35
C ILE A 797 14.16 15.19 10.64
N HIS A 798 13.16 16.02 10.98
CA HIS A 798 13.25 16.96 12.09
C HIS A 798 12.92 16.35 13.47
N ASN A 799 12.30 15.18 13.51
CA ASN A 799 11.79 14.59 14.74
C ASN A 799 12.69 13.43 15.20
N ASP A 800 13.68 13.75 16.03
CA ASP A 800 14.47 12.81 16.85
C ASP A 800 13.90 12.68 18.29
N SER A 801 12.69 13.17 18.54
CA SER A 801 12.01 13.06 19.83
C SER A 801 11.64 11.60 20.15
N ASP A 802 11.50 11.27 21.44
CA ASP A 802 11.03 9.96 21.92
C ASP A 802 9.64 9.58 21.37
N ALA A 803 8.84 10.55 20.91
CA ALA A 803 7.56 10.34 20.24
C ALA A 803 7.71 10.42 18.70
N PRO A 804 7.49 9.33 17.97
CA PRO A 804 7.60 9.27 16.51
C PRO A 804 6.46 10.01 15.79
N VAL A 805 6.78 10.92 14.87
CA VAL A 805 5.82 11.47 13.89
C VAL A 805 5.87 10.67 12.59
N TRP A 806 4.70 10.36 12.05
CA TRP A 806 4.51 9.58 10.84
C TRP A 806 3.77 10.41 9.80
N LEU A 807 4.28 10.37 8.57
CA LEU A 807 3.63 10.96 7.41
C LEU A 807 3.04 9.82 6.58
N LEU A 808 1.75 9.90 6.28
CA LEU A 808 1.00 8.85 5.61
C LEU A 808 0.43 9.39 4.31
N ALA A 809 0.49 8.58 3.26
CA ALA A 809 -0.13 8.88 1.97
C ALA A 809 -0.83 7.62 1.45
N SER A 810 -2.15 7.65 1.30
CA SER A 810 -2.93 6.56 0.73
C SER A 810 -3.93 7.07 -0.29
N THR A 811 -4.15 6.27 -1.33
CA THR A 811 -5.10 6.56 -2.41
C THR A 811 -6.38 5.74 -2.29
N GLY A 812 -6.51 4.92 -1.25
CA GLY A 812 -7.68 4.08 -1.01
C GLY A 812 -7.86 3.67 0.44
N VAL A 813 -6.81 3.22 1.14
CA VAL A 813 -6.91 2.84 2.57
C VAL A 813 -7.31 4.06 3.41
N ARG A 814 -8.38 3.91 4.21
CA ARG A 814 -8.95 4.97 5.06
C ARG A 814 -8.85 4.70 6.57
N SER A 815 -8.15 3.64 6.97
CA SER A 815 -7.96 3.26 8.38
C SER A 815 -6.51 2.85 8.64
N LEU A 816 -6.02 3.15 9.85
CA LEU A 816 -4.73 2.71 10.37
C LEU A 816 -4.91 2.01 11.72
N ARG A 817 -4.16 0.95 11.97
CA ARG A 817 -4.03 0.35 13.30
C ARG A 817 -2.69 0.78 13.92
N ILE A 818 -2.74 1.27 15.15
CA ILE A 818 -1.58 1.57 15.99
C ILE A 818 -1.61 0.72 17.26
N ASP A 819 -0.50 0.71 17.99
CA ASP A 819 -0.36 -0.06 19.23
C ASP A 819 -1.47 0.25 20.23
N ALA A 820 -1.89 -0.78 20.98
CA ALA A 820 -2.94 -0.66 21.97
C ALA A 820 -2.52 0.33 23.08
N GLY A 821 -3.34 1.36 23.32
CA GLY A 821 -3.06 2.41 24.30
C GLY A 821 -2.54 3.71 23.67
N ALA A 822 -1.86 3.62 22.52
CA ALA A 822 -1.43 4.79 21.78
C ALA A 822 -2.63 5.59 21.25
N VAL A 823 -2.51 6.91 21.30
CA VAL A 823 -3.52 7.87 20.82
C VAL A 823 -2.84 9.02 20.07
N PRO A 824 -3.50 9.60 19.04
CA PRO A 824 -3.02 10.81 18.40
C PRO A 824 -3.01 12.00 19.36
N ASP A 825 -2.00 12.85 19.26
CA ASP A 825 -1.93 14.14 19.96
C ASP A 825 -2.62 15.26 19.14
N ALA A 826 -2.47 16.51 19.59
CA ALA A 826 -3.05 17.70 18.96
C ALA A 826 -2.35 18.12 17.65
N ASP A 827 -1.14 17.64 17.39
CA ASP A 827 -0.35 18.00 16.19
C ASP A 827 -0.66 17.06 15.01
N SER A 828 -1.53 16.07 15.22
CA SER A 828 -2.00 15.17 14.17
C SER A 828 -2.98 15.87 13.22
N VAL A 829 -2.80 15.66 11.92
CA VAL A 829 -3.56 16.33 10.84
C VAL A 829 -4.09 15.30 9.85
N GLY A 830 -5.29 15.53 9.31
CA GLY A 830 -5.89 14.65 8.30
C GLY A 830 -6.54 13.38 8.87
N LEU A 831 -6.82 13.35 10.17
CA LEU A 831 -7.48 12.23 10.88
C LEU A 831 -8.90 12.65 11.32
N THR A 832 -9.86 11.74 11.25
CA THR A 832 -11.27 12.00 11.67
C THR A 832 -11.54 11.56 13.11
N GLY A 833 -10.87 10.50 13.56
CA GLY A 833 -11.05 9.99 14.91
C GLY A 833 -10.43 8.62 15.15
N LEU A 834 -10.79 8.00 16.27
CA LEU A 834 -10.24 6.74 16.71
C LEU A 834 -11.28 5.85 17.41
N ASN A 835 -11.07 4.54 17.32
CA ASN A 835 -11.78 3.56 18.13
C ASN A 835 -10.83 2.47 18.63
N ARG A 836 -11.10 1.92 19.82
CA ARG A 836 -10.33 0.79 20.34
C ARG A 836 -10.86 -0.52 19.72
N GLY A 837 -9.95 -1.34 19.22
CA GLY A 837 -10.27 -2.66 18.69
C GLY A 837 -9.58 -3.79 19.46
N PRO A 838 -9.66 -5.03 18.96
CA PRO A 838 -9.19 -6.22 19.67
C PRO A 838 -7.66 -6.32 19.82
N ASP A 839 -6.92 -5.66 18.93
CA ASP A 839 -5.47 -5.78 18.74
C ASP A 839 -4.77 -4.43 18.48
N GLY A 840 -5.43 -3.33 18.82
CA GLY A 840 -4.88 -1.99 18.66
C GLY A 840 -5.91 -0.87 18.74
N THR A 841 -5.44 0.35 18.56
CA THR A 841 -6.30 1.52 18.31
C THR A 841 -6.42 1.73 16.81
N TYR A 842 -7.65 1.86 16.30
CA TYR A 842 -7.96 2.07 14.89
C TYR A 842 -8.24 3.55 14.66
N ILE A 843 -7.48 4.17 13.78
CA ILE A 843 -7.53 5.60 13.43
C ILE A 843 -8.15 5.74 12.06
N SER A 844 -9.16 6.60 11.94
CA SER A 844 -9.83 6.86 10.66
C SER A 844 -9.21 8.09 9.97
N LEU A 845 -8.97 7.99 8.67
CA LEU A 845 -8.36 9.02 7.83
C LEU A 845 -9.43 9.90 7.19
N ALA A 846 -9.15 11.20 7.08
CA ALA A 846 -10.02 12.19 6.45
C ALA A 846 -9.58 12.55 5.03
N GLN A 847 -8.31 12.32 4.72
CA GLN A 847 -7.65 12.84 3.53
C GLN A 847 -6.60 11.83 3.01
N PRO A 848 -6.24 11.90 1.71
CA PRO A 848 -5.19 11.05 1.15
C PRO A 848 -3.83 11.20 1.83
N ARG A 849 -3.50 12.40 2.32
CA ARG A 849 -2.29 12.65 3.11
C ARG A 849 -2.66 12.98 4.55
N ALA A 850 -1.94 12.41 5.50
CA ALA A 850 -2.15 12.64 6.92
C ALA A 850 -0.83 12.65 7.69
N THR A 851 -0.81 13.38 8.81
CA THR A 851 0.28 13.37 9.77
C THR A 851 -0.24 12.78 11.07
N LEU A 852 0.42 11.73 11.56
CA LEU A 852 0.13 11.11 12.84
C LEU A 852 1.29 11.39 13.80
N SER A 853 1.00 12.16 14.85
CA SER A 853 1.88 12.32 16.01
C SER A 853 1.22 11.70 17.23
N LEU A 854 2.00 10.95 18.01
CA LEU A 854 1.48 10.18 19.14
C LEU A 854 1.71 10.91 20.45
N ALA A 855 0.70 10.90 21.33
CA ALA A 855 0.84 11.48 22.65
C ALA A 855 1.89 10.73 23.48
N GLY A 856 2.88 11.45 24.02
CA GLY A 856 3.94 10.87 24.88
C GLY A 856 3.47 10.39 26.27
N ASP A 857 2.24 10.74 26.67
CA ASP A 857 1.57 10.25 27.88
C ASP A 857 0.13 9.85 27.51
N GLU A 858 -0.19 8.57 27.60
CA GLU A 858 -1.52 8.00 27.26
C GLU A 858 -2.67 8.57 28.11
N ARG A 859 -2.36 9.31 29.18
CA ARG A 859 -3.37 10.03 30.00
C ARG A 859 -3.80 11.36 29.40
N LEU A 860 -3.06 11.88 28.42
CA LEU A 860 -3.47 13.07 27.68
C LEU A 860 -4.69 12.73 26.81
N PRO A 861 -5.65 13.66 26.67
CA PRO A 861 -6.81 13.41 25.83
C PRO A 861 -6.38 13.28 24.36
N PRO A 862 -6.95 12.33 23.59
CA PRO A 862 -6.72 12.25 22.16
C PRO A 862 -7.03 13.57 21.46
N PHE A 863 -6.27 13.88 20.41
CA PHE A 863 -6.43 15.09 19.61
C PHE A 863 -6.42 16.38 20.46
N GLY A 864 -5.66 16.40 21.56
CA GLY A 864 -5.59 17.57 22.45
C GLY A 864 -6.86 17.87 23.24
N GLY A 865 -7.87 17.01 23.19
CA GLY A 865 -9.20 17.25 23.77
C GLY A 865 -10.26 17.68 22.77
N ASP A 866 -9.91 17.80 21.49
CA ASP A 866 -10.87 18.16 20.45
C ASP A 866 -11.90 17.05 20.18
N PRO A 867 -13.15 17.38 19.81
CA PRO A 867 -14.14 16.40 19.40
C PRO A 867 -13.64 15.54 18.23
N TYR A 868 -13.86 14.23 18.32
CA TYR A 868 -13.43 13.28 17.29
C TYR A 868 -14.47 12.18 17.06
N LEU A 869 -14.44 11.57 15.88
CA LEU A 869 -15.30 10.44 15.53
C LEU A 869 -14.88 9.18 16.31
N GLN A 870 -15.79 8.63 17.11
CA GLN A 870 -15.58 7.30 17.68
C GLN A 870 -16.03 6.21 16.71
N THR A 871 -17.25 6.31 16.19
CA THR A 871 -17.79 5.35 15.22
C THR A 871 -18.77 6.00 14.26
N ALA A 872 -18.82 5.52 13.02
CA ALA A 872 -19.98 5.70 12.11
C ALA A 872 -20.20 4.41 11.32
N ASN A 873 -21.44 4.10 10.95
CA ASN A 873 -21.78 3.03 10.01
C ASN A 873 -21.80 3.56 8.55
N GLY A 874 -20.96 4.53 8.25
CA GLY A 874 -20.83 5.20 6.95
C GLY A 874 -19.41 5.73 6.74
N GLN A 875 -19.10 6.11 5.51
CA GLN A 875 -17.82 6.64 5.09
C GLN A 875 -17.77 8.15 5.34
N ILE A 876 -16.71 8.63 6.00
CA ILE A 876 -16.51 10.07 6.17
C ILE A 876 -15.81 10.62 4.93
N GLU A 877 -16.51 11.46 4.18
CA GLU A 877 -15.99 12.11 2.98
C GLU A 877 -15.38 13.49 3.30
N GLN A 878 -15.84 14.14 4.37
CA GLN A 878 -15.28 15.40 4.83
C GLN A 878 -15.27 15.47 6.36
N TRP A 879 -14.15 15.95 6.92
CA TRP A 879 -13.98 16.27 8.33
C TRP A 879 -13.07 17.49 8.45
N GLN A 880 -13.66 18.68 8.63
CA GLN A 880 -12.92 19.93 8.55
C GLN A 880 -13.36 20.96 9.59
N TRP A 881 -12.41 21.44 10.37
CA TRP A 881 -12.61 22.54 11.30
C TRP A 881 -12.54 23.91 10.58
N GLN A 882 -13.49 24.79 10.89
CA GLN A 882 -13.55 26.19 10.50
C GLN A 882 -13.74 27.05 11.75
N GLY A 883 -12.64 27.35 12.44
CA GLY A 883 -12.68 27.97 13.76
C GLY A 883 -13.33 27.03 14.79
N GLN A 884 -14.51 27.39 15.29
CA GLN A 884 -15.27 26.60 16.26
C GLN A 884 -16.32 25.67 15.61
N GLU A 885 -16.43 25.68 14.28
CA GLU A 885 -17.42 24.91 13.53
C GLU A 885 -16.73 23.72 12.85
N LEU A 886 -17.23 22.51 13.08
CA LEU A 886 -16.79 21.28 12.42
C LEU A 886 -17.78 20.91 11.31
N LEU A 887 -17.29 20.92 10.07
CA LEU A 887 -18.03 20.48 8.88
C LEU A 887 -17.78 18.99 8.64
N ILE A 888 -18.87 18.23 8.45
CA ILE A 888 -18.84 16.80 8.25
C ILE A 888 -19.68 16.45 7.03
N GLU A 889 -19.12 15.67 6.10
CA GLU A 889 -19.87 14.96 5.06
C GLU A 889 -19.70 13.47 5.29
N VAL A 890 -20.80 12.74 5.42
CA VAL A 890 -20.82 11.29 5.63
C VAL A 890 -21.77 10.62 4.64
N GLU A 891 -21.32 9.53 4.04
CA GLU A 891 -22.10 8.69 3.13
C GLU A 891 -22.38 7.34 3.77
N SER A 892 -23.66 6.99 3.97
CA SER A 892 -24.06 5.71 4.54
C SER A 892 -25.07 5.01 3.66
N HIS A 893 -24.81 3.73 3.36
CA HIS A 893 -25.68 2.85 2.58
C HIS A 893 -26.85 2.26 3.40
N VAL A 894 -26.87 2.54 4.71
CA VAL A 894 -27.93 2.18 5.66
C VAL A 894 -28.35 3.43 6.43
N PRO A 895 -29.44 3.41 7.22
CA PRO A 895 -29.72 4.50 8.14
C PRO A 895 -28.49 4.81 9.02
N LEU A 896 -27.98 6.03 8.89
CA LEU A 896 -26.78 6.49 9.58
C LEU A 896 -26.94 6.37 11.10
N GLU A 897 -25.93 5.82 11.74
CA GLU A 897 -25.64 5.88 13.18
C GLU A 897 -24.18 6.33 13.35
N MET A 898 -23.98 7.40 14.11
CA MET A 898 -22.67 8.03 14.27
C MET A 898 -22.47 8.56 15.69
N THR A 899 -21.29 8.34 16.24
CA THR A 899 -20.90 8.73 17.60
C THR A 899 -19.67 9.63 17.55
N ILE A 900 -19.80 10.85 18.06
CA ILE A 900 -18.69 11.77 18.29
C ILE A 900 -18.47 11.88 19.80
N VAL A 901 -17.21 11.84 20.24
CA VAL A 901 -16.83 11.96 21.65
C VAL A 901 -15.99 13.23 21.88
N GLN A 902 -15.79 13.58 23.15
CA GLN A 902 -15.24 14.88 23.58
C GLN A 902 -16.09 16.08 23.13
N ALA A 903 -17.36 15.83 22.80
CA ALA A 903 -18.30 16.79 22.22
C ALA A 903 -19.12 17.56 23.26
N THR A 904 -18.61 17.76 24.48
CA THR A 904 -19.39 18.33 25.63
C THR A 904 -20.03 19.68 25.29
N ASN A 905 -19.33 20.51 24.52
CA ASN A 905 -19.79 21.85 24.15
C ASN A 905 -20.19 21.95 22.66
N CYS A 906 -20.37 20.81 21.98
CA CYS A 906 -20.77 20.77 20.59
C CYS A 906 -22.28 20.62 20.44
N GLN A 907 -22.85 21.34 19.48
CA GLN A 907 -24.27 21.23 19.12
C GLN A 907 -24.42 21.18 17.61
N LEU A 908 -25.35 20.35 17.12
CA LEU A 908 -25.73 20.32 15.72
C LEU A 908 -26.40 21.65 15.34
N LYS A 909 -25.75 22.40 14.45
CA LYS A 909 -26.20 23.73 14.00
C LYS A 909 -27.02 23.62 12.73
N GLN A 910 -26.57 22.82 11.77
CA GLN A 910 -27.21 22.65 10.47
C GLN A 910 -27.07 21.20 9.98
N SER A 911 -28.13 20.71 9.35
CA SER A 911 -28.13 19.51 8.52
C SER A 911 -28.97 19.78 7.28
N ASP A 912 -28.58 19.23 6.14
CA ASP A 912 -29.35 19.26 4.88
C ASP A 912 -30.54 18.28 4.88
N THR A 913 -30.56 17.36 5.84
CA THR A 913 -31.53 16.28 5.98
C THR A 913 -31.97 16.15 7.45
N GLN A 914 -32.99 15.34 7.72
CA GLN A 914 -33.47 15.17 9.10
C GLN A 914 -32.55 14.19 9.85
N ILE A 915 -31.78 14.71 10.81
CA ILE A 915 -30.92 13.96 11.72
C ILE A 915 -31.41 14.14 13.16
N ASP A 916 -31.56 13.02 13.87
CA ASP A 916 -31.81 12.99 15.30
C ASP A 916 -30.47 13.12 16.04
N SER A 917 -30.35 14.11 16.92
CA SER A 917 -29.15 14.33 17.74
C SER A 917 -29.44 14.12 19.22
N GLN A 918 -28.64 13.29 19.89
CA GLN A 918 -28.74 13.05 21.33
C GLN A 918 -27.40 13.25 22.02
N GLN A 919 -27.33 14.23 22.92
CA GLN A 919 -26.16 14.48 23.77
C GLN A 919 -26.24 13.69 25.08
N SER A 920 -25.19 12.96 25.42
CA SER A 920 -25.01 12.28 26.71
C SER A 920 -23.62 12.57 27.27
N GLY A 921 -23.51 13.54 28.17
CA GLY A 921 -22.22 13.98 28.70
C GLY A 921 -21.32 14.56 27.59
N ALA A 922 -20.16 13.93 27.38
CA ALA A 922 -19.19 14.30 26.35
C ALA A 922 -19.40 13.55 25.02
N THR A 923 -20.49 12.81 24.87
CA THR A 923 -20.81 12.03 23.66
C THR A 923 -22.02 12.62 22.95
N LEU A 924 -21.89 12.83 21.65
CA LEU A 924 -22.95 13.24 20.73
C LEU A 924 -23.27 12.06 19.79
N ASN A 925 -24.47 11.52 19.88
CA ASN A 925 -24.97 10.51 18.96
C ASN A 925 -25.86 11.15 17.91
N LEU A 926 -25.62 10.82 16.63
CA LEU A 926 -26.39 11.27 15.49
C LEU A 926 -26.99 10.06 14.78
N ALA A 927 -28.26 10.13 14.44
CA ALA A 927 -28.97 9.07 13.75
C ALA A 927 -29.87 9.60 12.64
N SER A 928 -30.06 8.82 11.58
CA SER A 928 -31.02 9.10 10.50
C SER A 928 -32.06 7.97 10.39
N SER A 929 -33.13 8.23 9.64
CA SER A 929 -34.17 7.23 9.37
C SER A 929 -34.03 6.55 8.00
N SER A 930 -33.11 7.02 7.15
CA SER A 930 -32.91 6.56 5.78
C SER A 930 -31.41 6.59 5.43
N PRO A 931 -30.93 5.76 4.49
CA PRO A 931 -29.58 5.90 3.96
C PRO A 931 -29.41 7.20 3.17
N GLY A 932 -28.16 7.57 2.90
CA GLY A 932 -27.83 8.68 2.03
C GLY A 932 -26.53 9.38 2.39
N ARG A 933 -26.36 10.55 1.78
CA ARG A 933 -25.28 11.49 2.06
C ARG A 933 -25.79 12.61 2.94
N PHE A 934 -25.06 12.89 4.01
CA PHE A 934 -25.44 13.85 5.04
C PHE A 934 -24.36 14.92 5.18
N ARG A 935 -24.75 16.19 5.06
CA ARG A 935 -23.88 17.33 5.35
C ARG A 935 -24.28 17.97 6.67
N LEU A 936 -23.35 17.95 7.61
CA LEU A 936 -23.57 18.35 9.00
C LEU A 936 -22.59 19.47 9.38
N SER A 937 -23.08 20.39 10.20
CA SER A 937 -22.24 21.38 10.87
C SER A 937 -22.46 21.30 12.39
N LEU A 938 -21.37 21.14 13.12
CA LEU A 938 -21.35 21.15 14.58
C LEU A 938 -20.65 22.40 15.08
N LEU A 939 -21.30 23.17 15.95
CA LEU A 939 -20.69 24.31 16.62
C LEU A 939 -20.20 23.91 18.01
N CYS A 940 -18.90 24.02 18.28
CA CYS A 940 -18.24 23.62 19.52
C CYS A 940 -17.67 24.84 20.26
N ILE A 941 -18.24 25.20 21.42
CA ILE A 941 -17.96 26.49 22.12
C ILE A 941 -17.07 26.34 23.36
#